data_AF-A0A1S9B3C9-F1
#
_entry.id   AF-A0A1S9B3C9-F1
#
_cell.length_a   1.000
_cell.length_b   1.000
_cell.length_c   1.000
_cell.angle_alpha   90.00
_cell.angle_beta   90.00
_cell.angle_gamma   90.00
#
_symmetry.space_group_name_H-M   'P 1'
#
loop_
_entity.id
_entity.type
_entity.pdbx_description
1 polymer ?
#
loop_
_entity_poly.entity_id
_entity_poly.type
_entity_poly.pdbx_seq_one_letter_code
_entity_poly.pdbx_strand_id
1 'polypeptide(L)'
;MSNVDSFQFKDFNTPTRWEHCISVAYLANYFADIAKLNEFERVHLVLAALFHDIATPPFAHTMEYVLNDFDHELESYRILSYKESDNINHAIPVFASQLPRFNKIASSVSKQFGIAINIEEVARLVIGEGKWGFAIKGTLDLDNIDNVTRASMYMGIKINRSLPLKLVEWLANQTSSPAYIKKVDNKCVQEWLYYRYCMYKSFYNSTEEELGRQAFLQHLIRRLTHYGLSRTSLIFNTDDGLLNLMENIENGLSVHQKNGQHFSTSLKDLVLQYRLLADTHKIVEINIEDESELRIINNPLFSEWLEDHLKSNHFEPFVFVKKRRYNEDTLLLPLPAGCLMIFKVSATALKHSHLPNWMQTLIPKETSGDLLSKKINECVNVELKKWLKSKPWHKLSTKRVEDIRTNLNSIQNWDFKLSKNELVHSYPATFVHAIPASLIAALGLKGDTILDPFGGSGVTAMECIKQGCKVHIADVNSVSHMIMKSKFSYLNAEEIAYLKNISKDIIKKQHDKSLYPKRADIVKWHNPDTLKELSRIKSFIDSTLSDNIKLFLTTCFSDILNSSTERRGRDFAYFADNTPLPKGVSAPEYVDAISLFVNKIHRNIQITERAYALLEQQGKEIKSEFERIKVHQLDAKTISAQDLGILPNSIDAIITSPPYLCMVDYTYGNRLPYYWLFPEAFDHDHAEEIGARRRRNNPVKAKQSYLRDMRAFARNSKALIKPGGYLATVIGSPLAQTWAESNIVDEVYQIFEEEGFQLMWSHTRQIQWHRNHGLAKLKAERIAVHINTV
;
A
#
# COMPACT_ATOMS: atom_id res chain seq x y z
N MET A 1 -14.09 -16.49 14.33
CA MET A 1 -14.14 -16.14 12.88
C MET A 1 -15.15 -15.04 12.61
N SER A 2 -16.31 -15.03 13.29
CA SER A 2 -17.22 -13.90 13.23
C SER A 2 -16.60 -12.62 13.80
N ASN A 3 -16.94 -11.47 13.21
CA ASN A 3 -16.48 -10.15 13.64
C ASN A 3 -17.44 -9.50 14.67
N VAL A 4 -18.51 -10.20 15.03
CA VAL A 4 -19.54 -9.78 15.97
C VAL A 4 -20.19 -11.04 16.53
N ASP A 5 -20.79 -10.97 17.71
CA ASP A 5 -21.67 -12.04 18.18
C ASP A 5 -22.99 -11.99 17.38
N SER A 6 -22.97 -12.49 16.16
CA SER A 6 -24.05 -12.33 15.18
C SER A 6 -25.33 -12.99 15.65
N PHE A 7 -26.46 -12.29 15.54
CA PHE A 7 -27.76 -12.92 15.81
C PHE A 7 -28.28 -13.65 14.57
N GLN A 8 -27.97 -13.14 13.37
CA GLN A 8 -28.45 -13.65 12.10
C GLN A 8 -27.68 -14.90 11.66
N PHE A 9 -26.38 -14.97 12.01
CA PHE A 9 -25.48 -16.07 11.66
C PHE A 9 -24.92 -16.76 12.90
N LYS A 10 -25.79 -17.17 13.84
CA LYS A 10 -25.36 -17.72 15.14
C LYS A 10 -24.33 -18.84 15.05
N ASP A 11 -24.51 -19.79 14.14
CA ASP A 11 -23.59 -20.92 14.00
C ASP A 11 -22.19 -20.46 13.55
N PHE A 12 -22.09 -19.36 12.79
CA PHE A 12 -20.83 -18.76 12.36
C PHE A 12 -20.04 -18.10 13.50
N ASN A 13 -20.65 -17.90 14.67
CA ASN A 13 -19.92 -17.47 15.88
C ASN A 13 -19.07 -18.62 16.47
N THR A 14 -19.38 -19.88 16.14
CA THR A 14 -18.70 -21.07 16.69
C THR A 14 -17.25 -21.26 16.23
N PRO A 15 -16.91 -21.22 14.92
CA PRO A 15 -15.54 -21.45 14.48
C PRO A 15 -14.60 -20.35 14.98
N THR A 16 -13.48 -20.75 15.60
CA THR A 16 -12.45 -19.82 16.07
C THR A 16 -11.33 -19.69 15.04
N ARG A 17 -10.44 -18.71 15.24
CA ARG A 17 -9.23 -18.57 14.41
C ARG A 17 -8.24 -19.70 14.62
N TRP A 18 -8.34 -20.42 15.74
CA TRP A 18 -7.47 -21.54 16.05
C TRP A 18 -7.69 -22.70 15.06
N GLU A 19 -8.93 -23.16 14.86
CA GLU A 19 -9.19 -24.25 13.91
C GLU A 19 -8.92 -23.83 12.47
N HIS A 20 -9.18 -22.55 12.16
CA HIS A 20 -8.85 -21.94 10.88
C HIS A 20 -7.34 -22.02 10.60
N CYS A 21 -6.49 -21.47 11.48
CA CYS A 21 -5.03 -21.47 11.33
C CYS A 21 -4.45 -22.89 11.20
N ILE A 22 -4.94 -23.85 11.99
CA ILE A 22 -4.54 -25.27 11.87
C ILE A 22 -4.91 -25.82 10.49
N SER A 23 -6.10 -25.48 9.99
CA SER A 23 -6.56 -25.94 8.68
C SER A 23 -5.75 -25.31 7.55
N VAL A 24 -5.44 -24.01 7.62
CA VAL A 24 -4.57 -23.34 6.64
C VAL A 24 -3.16 -23.95 6.66
N ALA A 25 -2.61 -24.28 7.84
CA ALA A 25 -1.33 -24.98 7.96
C ALA A 25 -1.37 -26.38 7.34
N TYR A 26 -2.47 -27.11 7.49
CA TYR A 26 -2.70 -28.39 6.80
C TYR A 26 -2.73 -28.21 5.27
N LEU A 27 -3.48 -27.22 4.78
CA LEU A 27 -3.54 -26.90 3.35
C LEU A 27 -2.17 -26.47 2.81
N ALA A 28 -1.36 -25.75 3.58
CA ALA A 28 0.01 -25.38 3.24
C ALA A 28 0.95 -26.59 3.13
N ASN A 29 0.80 -27.58 4.01
CA ASN A 29 1.57 -28.81 3.91
C ASN A 29 1.16 -29.61 2.65
N TYR A 30 -0.13 -29.66 2.35
CA TYR A 30 -0.64 -30.30 1.12
C TYR A 30 -0.18 -29.55 -0.15
N PHE A 31 -0.22 -28.22 -0.13
CA PHE A 31 0.36 -27.37 -1.18
C PHE A 31 1.83 -27.73 -1.41
N ALA A 32 2.59 -27.89 -0.32
CA ALA A 32 4.01 -28.21 -0.41
C ALA A 32 4.29 -29.56 -1.08
N ASP A 33 3.39 -30.55 -0.91
CA ASP A 33 3.46 -31.84 -1.62
C ASP A 33 3.24 -31.67 -3.13
N ILE A 34 2.18 -30.96 -3.53
CA ILE A 34 1.84 -30.76 -4.94
C ILE A 34 2.90 -29.90 -5.66
N ALA A 35 3.33 -28.81 -5.02
CA ALA A 35 4.36 -27.91 -5.55
C ALA A 35 5.78 -28.48 -5.43
N LYS A 36 5.95 -29.65 -4.80
CA LYS A 36 7.23 -30.35 -4.59
C LYS A 36 8.28 -29.48 -3.89
N LEU A 37 7.87 -28.81 -2.83
CA LEU A 37 8.76 -27.92 -2.07
C LEU A 37 9.80 -28.73 -1.29
N ASN A 38 11.00 -28.16 -1.16
CA ASN A 38 12.00 -28.72 -0.25
C ASN A 38 11.58 -28.52 1.21
N GLU A 39 12.20 -29.24 2.14
CA GLU A 39 11.83 -29.23 3.56
C GLU A 39 11.94 -27.84 4.20
N PHE A 40 12.95 -27.04 3.80
CA PHE A 40 13.10 -25.67 4.24
C PHE A 40 11.89 -24.82 3.80
N GLU A 41 11.56 -24.80 2.51
CA GLU A 41 10.40 -24.06 1.97
C GLU A 41 9.09 -24.52 2.61
N ARG A 42 8.89 -25.85 2.77
CA ARG A 42 7.72 -26.44 3.41
C ARG A 42 7.52 -25.94 4.83
N VAL A 43 8.56 -26.04 5.68
CA VAL A 43 8.46 -25.62 7.09
C VAL A 43 8.13 -24.13 7.20
N HIS A 44 8.76 -23.28 6.38
CA HIS A 44 8.48 -21.84 6.42
C HIS A 44 7.06 -21.52 5.96
N LEU A 45 6.56 -22.19 4.91
CA LEU A 45 5.20 -22.00 4.42
C LEU A 45 4.16 -22.48 5.44
N VAL A 46 4.37 -23.65 6.07
CA VAL A 46 3.46 -24.19 7.09
C VAL A 46 3.44 -23.31 8.35
N LEU A 47 4.61 -22.82 8.79
CA LEU A 47 4.67 -21.87 9.90
C LEU A 47 3.99 -20.55 9.54
N ALA A 48 4.21 -20.01 8.34
CA ALA A 48 3.54 -18.80 7.89
C ALA A 48 2.02 -18.97 7.87
N ALA A 49 1.52 -20.10 7.35
CA ALA A 49 0.11 -20.46 7.38
C ALA A 49 -0.46 -20.58 8.80
N LEU A 50 0.29 -21.18 9.73
CA LEU A 50 -0.14 -21.33 11.12
C LEU A 50 -0.23 -19.98 11.86
N PHE A 51 0.63 -19.03 11.52
CA PHE A 51 0.76 -17.75 12.24
C PHE A 51 0.23 -16.54 11.48
N HIS A 52 -0.37 -16.70 10.30
CA HIS A 52 -0.81 -15.57 9.48
C HIS A 52 -1.77 -14.64 10.25
N ASP A 53 -2.56 -15.23 11.15
CA ASP A 53 -3.65 -14.61 11.90
C ASP A 53 -3.30 -14.33 13.38
N ILE A 54 -2.02 -14.44 13.77
CA ILE A 54 -1.59 -14.39 15.19
C ILE A 54 -1.85 -13.04 15.87
N ALA A 55 -1.83 -11.94 15.12
CA ALA A 55 -2.05 -10.60 15.65
C ALA A 55 -3.50 -10.11 15.47
N THR A 56 -4.43 -10.98 15.08
CA THR A 56 -5.81 -10.58 14.85
C THR A 56 -6.51 -10.29 16.18
N PRO A 57 -7.01 -9.06 16.40
CA PRO A 57 -7.57 -8.63 17.69
C PRO A 57 -8.96 -9.25 17.96
N PRO A 58 -9.52 -9.06 19.18
CA PRO A 58 -10.91 -9.37 19.48
C PRO A 58 -11.86 -8.81 18.43
N PHE A 59 -12.83 -9.63 18.02
CA PHE A 59 -13.81 -9.28 16.97
C PHE A 59 -13.17 -8.89 15.62
N ALA A 60 -11.89 -9.22 15.44
CA ALA A 60 -11.12 -9.10 14.22
C ALA A 60 -11.25 -7.75 13.50
N HIS A 61 -11.76 -7.73 12.26
CA HIS A 61 -11.82 -6.52 11.44
C HIS A 61 -12.67 -5.41 12.07
N THR A 62 -13.56 -5.72 13.02
CA THR A 62 -14.29 -4.68 13.78
C THR A 62 -13.33 -3.71 14.46
N MET A 63 -12.20 -4.22 14.99
CA MET A 63 -11.19 -3.39 15.64
C MET A 63 -10.48 -2.45 14.67
N GLU A 64 -10.31 -2.85 13.40
CA GLU A 64 -9.66 -2.02 12.37
C GLU A 64 -10.51 -0.79 11.99
N TYR A 65 -11.84 -0.88 12.11
CA TYR A 65 -12.74 0.27 11.92
C TYR A 65 -12.74 1.22 13.12
N VAL A 66 -12.18 0.81 14.26
CA VAL A 66 -12.17 1.58 15.51
C VAL A 66 -10.78 2.15 15.82
N LEU A 67 -9.72 1.37 15.61
CA LEU A 67 -8.34 1.78 15.86
C LEU A 67 -7.74 2.44 14.61
N ASN A 68 -7.47 3.74 14.69
CA ASN A 68 -6.74 4.44 13.65
C ASN A 68 -5.33 3.85 13.47
N ASP A 69 -4.88 3.66 12.23
CA ASP A 69 -3.55 3.13 11.87
C ASP A 69 -3.23 1.72 12.41
N PHE A 70 -4.24 0.88 12.67
CA PHE A 70 -4.03 -0.54 13.01
C PHE A 70 -4.10 -1.42 11.75
N ASP A 71 -3.14 -2.33 11.61
CA ASP A 71 -3.09 -3.34 10.55
C ASP A 71 -2.59 -4.64 11.18
N HIS A 72 -3.47 -5.63 11.29
CA HIS A 72 -3.14 -6.91 11.94
C HIS A 72 -2.04 -7.67 11.19
N GLU A 73 -1.90 -7.51 9.87
CA GLU A 73 -0.87 -8.19 9.09
C GLU A 73 0.51 -7.59 9.40
N LEU A 74 0.57 -6.26 9.49
CA LEU A 74 1.77 -5.56 9.91
C LEU A 74 2.16 -5.93 11.35
N GLU A 75 1.19 -6.05 12.25
CA GLU A 75 1.45 -6.51 13.62
C GLU A 75 1.87 -7.98 13.66
N SER A 76 1.28 -8.87 12.85
CA SER A 76 1.73 -10.27 12.70
C SER A 76 3.21 -10.30 12.27
N TYR A 77 3.58 -9.48 11.29
CA TYR A 77 4.99 -9.34 10.88
C TYR A 77 5.87 -8.85 12.03
N ARG A 78 5.43 -7.85 12.82
CA ARG A 78 6.19 -7.31 13.97
C ARG A 78 6.38 -8.35 15.08
N ILE A 79 5.33 -9.09 15.44
CA ILE A 79 5.37 -10.18 16.42
C ILE A 79 6.39 -11.22 15.99
N LEU A 80 6.25 -11.71 14.76
CA LEU A 80 7.08 -12.80 14.25
C LEU A 80 8.53 -12.33 14.11
N SER A 81 8.78 -11.15 13.52
CA SER A 81 10.14 -10.62 13.31
C SER A 81 10.81 -10.02 14.56
N TYR A 82 10.18 -10.11 15.74
CA TYR A 82 10.70 -9.58 17.02
C TYR A 82 11.02 -8.09 16.97
N LYS A 83 10.12 -7.31 16.37
CA LYS A 83 10.22 -5.84 16.33
C LYS A 83 9.25 -5.23 17.33
N GLU A 84 9.67 -4.19 18.03
CA GLU A 84 8.80 -3.47 18.96
C GLU A 84 8.00 -2.38 18.21
N SER A 85 6.86 -2.01 18.77
CA SER A 85 5.98 -0.93 18.32
C SER A 85 5.29 -0.28 19.53
N ASP A 86 4.53 0.80 19.33
CA ASP A 86 3.71 1.38 20.39
C ASP A 86 2.65 0.39 20.92
N ASN A 87 2.28 -0.60 20.10
CA ASN A 87 1.32 -1.64 20.46
C ASN A 87 2.00 -2.86 21.10
N ILE A 88 3.25 -3.16 20.72
CA ILE A 88 3.96 -4.39 21.06
C ILE A 88 5.30 -4.07 21.69
N ASN A 89 5.46 -4.53 22.93
CA ASN A 89 6.75 -4.63 23.58
C ASN A 89 6.96 -6.10 23.96
N HIS A 90 8.09 -6.70 23.59
CA HIS A 90 8.37 -8.12 23.85
C HIS A 90 8.59 -8.43 25.33
N ALA A 91 8.66 -7.40 26.19
CA ALA A 91 8.62 -7.49 27.64
C ALA A 91 7.19 -7.36 28.22
N ILE A 92 6.19 -7.07 27.39
CA ILE A 92 4.78 -7.02 27.78
C ILE A 92 4.12 -8.35 27.41
N PRO A 93 3.36 -8.97 28.32
CA PRO A 93 2.60 -10.15 28.00
C PRO A 93 1.56 -9.92 26.91
N VAL A 94 1.47 -10.84 25.96
CA VAL A 94 0.53 -10.75 24.83
C VAL A 94 -0.72 -11.57 25.09
N PHE A 95 -0.60 -12.75 25.72
CA PHE A 95 -1.75 -13.59 26.03
C PHE A 95 -1.60 -14.25 27.39
N ALA A 96 -2.62 -14.15 28.25
CA ALA A 96 -2.67 -14.79 29.57
C ALA A 96 -1.39 -14.57 30.42
N SER A 97 -0.84 -13.34 30.40
CA SER A 97 0.42 -12.99 31.09
C SER A 97 1.67 -13.72 30.58
N GLN A 98 1.63 -14.32 29.38
CA GLN A 98 2.80 -14.92 28.73
C GLN A 98 3.47 -13.97 27.73
N LEU A 99 4.80 -13.96 27.78
CA LEU A 99 5.63 -13.28 26.78
C LEU A 99 5.62 -14.05 25.45
N PRO A 100 5.71 -13.36 24.30
CA PRO A 100 5.86 -14.00 23.00
C PRO A 100 7.20 -14.75 22.93
N ARG A 101 7.16 -16.09 22.95
CA ARG A 101 8.35 -16.97 22.96
C ARG A 101 8.66 -17.58 21.60
N PHE A 102 8.16 -17.01 20.51
CA PHE A 102 8.25 -17.60 19.17
C PHE A 102 9.69 -17.92 18.76
N ASN A 103 10.62 -16.96 18.89
CA ASN A 103 12.05 -17.18 18.61
C ASN A 103 12.66 -18.35 19.39
N LYS A 104 12.31 -18.45 20.68
CA LYS A 104 12.82 -19.50 21.57
C LYS A 104 12.29 -20.87 21.15
N ILE A 105 10.99 -20.95 20.81
CA ILE A 105 10.35 -22.19 20.35
C ILE A 105 10.92 -22.60 19.00
N ALA A 106 10.97 -21.69 18.02
CA ALA A 106 11.56 -21.95 16.70
C ALA A 106 13.02 -22.41 16.80
N SER A 107 13.82 -21.80 17.69
CA SER A 107 15.19 -22.24 17.95
C SER A 107 15.26 -23.66 18.55
N SER A 108 14.32 -23.99 19.44
CA SER A 108 14.21 -25.34 20.03
C SER A 108 13.83 -26.38 18.98
N VAL A 109 12.82 -26.09 18.15
CA VAL A 109 12.36 -26.95 17.06
C VAL A 109 13.47 -27.13 16.03
N SER A 110 14.15 -26.04 15.65
CA SER A 110 15.27 -26.09 14.72
C SER A 110 16.38 -27.03 15.18
N LYS A 111 16.75 -26.97 16.48
CA LYS A 111 17.73 -27.89 17.08
C LYS A 111 17.24 -29.33 17.16
N GLN A 112 15.98 -29.54 17.53
CA GLN A 112 15.42 -30.87 17.72
C GLN A 112 15.31 -31.65 16.40
N PHE A 113 14.93 -30.98 15.31
CA PHE A 113 14.67 -31.63 14.02
C PHE A 113 15.77 -31.39 12.98
N GLY A 114 16.78 -30.57 13.27
CA GLY A 114 17.88 -30.29 12.35
C GLY A 114 17.49 -29.40 11.16
N ILE A 115 16.35 -28.71 11.23
CA ILE A 115 15.83 -27.85 10.15
C ILE A 115 16.08 -26.39 10.50
N ALA A 116 16.76 -25.64 9.63
CA ALA A 116 16.95 -24.20 9.85
C ALA A 116 15.62 -23.45 9.70
N ILE A 117 15.21 -22.70 10.73
CA ILE A 117 14.01 -21.85 10.70
C ILE A 117 14.44 -20.38 10.70
N ASN A 118 14.16 -19.69 9.59
CA ASN A 118 14.34 -18.25 9.43
C ASN A 118 13.01 -17.53 9.66
N ILE A 119 12.91 -16.90 10.81
CA ILE A 119 11.70 -16.25 11.30
C ILE A 119 11.36 -14.98 10.51
N GLU A 120 12.36 -14.26 10.00
CA GLU A 120 12.12 -13.10 9.16
C GLU A 120 11.50 -13.53 7.81
N GLU A 121 11.89 -14.69 7.28
CA GLU A 121 11.25 -15.26 6.09
C GLU A 121 9.82 -15.72 6.36
N VAL A 122 9.55 -16.36 7.51
CA VAL A 122 8.18 -16.70 7.93
C VAL A 122 7.31 -15.44 8.00
N ALA A 123 7.80 -14.38 8.64
CA ALA A 123 7.09 -13.11 8.74
C ALA A 123 6.83 -12.48 7.36
N ARG A 124 7.78 -12.57 6.43
CA ARG A 124 7.61 -12.08 5.05
C ARG A 124 6.53 -12.86 4.29
N LEU A 125 6.49 -14.18 4.40
CA LEU A 125 5.46 -15.02 3.78
C LEU A 125 4.05 -14.64 4.28
N VAL A 126 3.89 -14.34 5.57
CA VAL A 126 2.60 -13.90 6.17
C VAL A 126 2.06 -12.64 5.49
N ILE A 127 2.91 -11.67 5.17
CA ILE A 127 2.49 -10.43 4.49
C ILE A 127 2.46 -10.55 2.96
N GLY A 128 2.52 -11.77 2.43
CA GLY A 128 2.46 -12.06 0.99
C GLY A 128 3.78 -11.85 0.24
N GLU A 129 4.88 -11.55 0.94
CA GLU A 129 6.20 -11.44 0.34
C GLU A 129 6.90 -12.80 0.22
N GLY A 130 7.95 -12.85 -0.60
CA GLY A 130 8.73 -14.06 -0.82
C GLY A 130 8.17 -14.94 -1.94
N LYS A 131 8.84 -16.05 -2.22
CA LYS A 131 8.52 -16.91 -3.38
C LYS A 131 7.11 -17.50 -3.29
N TRP A 132 6.71 -17.90 -2.08
CA TRP A 132 5.44 -18.58 -1.82
C TRP A 132 4.47 -17.71 -1.00
N GLY A 133 4.78 -16.42 -0.80
CA GLY A 133 3.92 -15.51 -0.04
C GLY A 133 2.51 -15.41 -0.62
N PHE A 134 2.38 -15.49 -1.95
CA PHE A 134 1.08 -15.48 -2.63
C PHE A 134 0.16 -16.65 -2.24
N ALA A 135 0.71 -17.76 -1.74
CA ALA A 135 -0.07 -18.89 -1.27
C ALA A 135 -0.67 -18.63 0.12
N ILE A 136 -0.08 -17.74 0.92
CA ILE A 136 -0.65 -17.33 2.21
C ILE A 136 -1.56 -16.11 2.02
N LYS A 137 -1.13 -15.16 1.19
CA LYS A 137 -1.81 -13.89 0.98
C LYS A 137 -1.83 -13.53 -0.51
N GLY A 138 -2.99 -13.66 -1.11
CA GLY A 138 -3.26 -13.39 -2.52
C GLY A 138 -4.74 -13.19 -2.81
N THR A 139 -5.10 -13.11 -4.09
CA THR A 139 -6.51 -13.04 -4.52
C THR A 139 -7.29 -14.31 -4.20
N LEU A 140 -6.64 -15.45 -4.39
CA LEU A 140 -7.04 -16.78 -3.98
C LEU A 140 -5.82 -17.43 -3.35
N ASP A 141 -5.90 -17.73 -2.06
CA ASP A 141 -4.80 -18.18 -1.21
C ASP A 141 -5.31 -19.23 -0.21
N LEU A 142 -4.41 -19.84 0.55
CA LEU A 142 -4.74 -20.92 1.48
C LEU A 142 -5.62 -20.44 2.64
N ASP A 143 -5.47 -19.20 3.10
CA ASP A 143 -6.35 -18.58 4.10
C ASP A 143 -7.77 -18.52 3.54
N ASN A 144 -7.97 -17.87 2.39
CA ASN A 144 -9.29 -17.63 1.84
C ASN A 144 -9.94 -18.85 1.18
N ILE A 145 -9.17 -19.88 0.85
CA ILE A 145 -9.69 -21.21 0.55
C ILE A 145 -10.40 -21.79 1.79
N ASP A 146 -9.76 -21.75 2.97
CA ASP A 146 -10.37 -22.25 4.21
C ASP A 146 -11.49 -21.32 4.70
N ASN A 147 -11.22 -20.03 4.84
CA ASN A 147 -12.13 -19.09 5.48
C ASN A 147 -13.47 -18.99 4.75
N VAL A 148 -13.49 -18.91 3.42
CA VAL A 148 -14.72 -18.81 2.61
C VAL A 148 -15.51 -20.10 2.72
N THR A 149 -14.84 -21.25 2.58
CA THR A 149 -15.51 -22.55 2.61
C THR A 149 -16.08 -22.84 3.99
N ARG A 150 -15.30 -22.59 5.05
CA ARG A 150 -15.69 -22.76 6.45
C ARG A 150 -16.83 -21.81 6.81
N ALA A 151 -16.69 -20.52 6.51
CA ALA A 151 -17.75 -19.54 6.79
C ALA A 151 -19.04 -19.92 6.07
N SER A 152 -18.96 -20.27 4.78
CA SER A 152 -20.13 -20.71 4.02
C SER A 152 -20.81 -21.92 4.65
N MET A 153 -20.05 -22.91 5.12
CA MET A 153 -20.58 -24.08 5.83
C MET A 153 -21.36 -23.68 7.09
N TYR A 154 -20.78 -22.83 7.95
CA TYR A 154 -21.41 -22.39 9.20
C TYR A 154 -22.55 -21.39 8.97
N MET A 155 -22.62 -20.73 7.82
CA MET A 155 -23.77 -19.92 7.40
C MET A 155 -24.89 -20.75 6.77
N GLY A 156 -24.77 -22.09 6.75
CA GLY A 156 -25.77 -22.99 6.18
C GLY A 156 -25.78 -23.04 4.64
N ILE A 157 -24.76 -22.49 3.98
CA ILE A 157 -24.59 -22.60 2.53
C ILE A 157 -24.12 -24.03 2.21
N LYS A 158 -24.78 -24.68 1.25
CA LYS A 158 -24.39 -26.02 0.79
C LYS A 158 -23.06 -25.96 0.07
N ILE A 159 -22.02 -26.55 0.67
CA ILE A 159 -20.66 -26.56 0.14
C ILE A 159 -20.21 -27.96 -0.31
N ASN A 160 -19.33 -27.99 -1.30
CA ASN A 160 -18.54 -29.14 -1.70
C ASN A 160 -17.32 -29.27 -0.78
N ARG A 161 -17.33 -30.24 0.14
CA ARG A 161 -16.27 -30.44 1.13
C ARG A 161 -14.90 -30.82 0.54
N SER A 162 -14.86 -31.27 -0.71
CA SER A 162 -13.59 -31.56 -1.42
C SER A 162 -12.98 -30.33 -2.10
N LEU A 163 -13.72 -29.22 -2.19
CA LEU A 163 -13.29 -28.03 -2.92
C LEU A 163 -11.97 -27.44 -2.42
N PRO A 164 -11.70 -27.31 -1.11
CA PRO A 164 -10.44 -26.74 -0.63
C PRO A 164 -9.18 -27.44 -1.17
N LEU A 165 -9.19 -28.77 -1.18
CA LEU A 165 -8.05 -29.56 -1.69
C LEU A 165 -7.85 -29.36 -3.19
N LYS A 166 -8.94 -29.35 -3.97
CA LYS A 166 -8.89 -29.11 -5.43
C LYS A 166 -8.39 -27.71 -5.77
N LEU A 167 -8.75 -26.72 -4.96
CA LEU A 167 -8.24 -25.36 -5.11
C LEU A 167 -6.74 -25.29 -4.81
N VAL A 168 -6.27 -26.00 -3.78
CA VAL A 168 -4.84 -26.10 -3.47
C VAL A 168 -4.07 -26.74 -4.63
N GLU A 169 -4.57 -27.83 -5.21
CA GLU A 169 -3.98 -28.46 -6.40
C GLU A 169 -3.86 -27.47 -7.57
N TRP A 170 -4.89 -26.66 -7.81
CA TRP A 170 -4.87 -25.64 -8.84
C TRP A 170 -3.90 -24.49 -8.53
N LEU A 171 -3.89 -24.01 -7.28
CA LEU A 171 -3.05 -22.91 -6.82
C LEU A 171 -1.56 -23.29 -6.83
N ALA A 172 -1.23 -24.53 -6.49
CA ALA A 172 0.14 -25.06 -6.51
C ALA A 172 0.78 -25.09 -7.91
N ASN A 173 -0.04 -25.04 -8.96
CA ASN A 173 0.43 -24.93 -10.35
C ASN A 173 0.64 -23.47 -10.82
N GLN A 174 0.37 -22.48 -9.97
CA GLN A 174 0.58 -21.07 -10.28
C GLN A 174 2.00 -20.62 -9.92
N THR A 175 2.52 -19.63 -10.67
CA THR A 175 3.84 -19.03 -10.40
C THR A 175 3.75 -17.73 -9.59
N SER A 176 2.54 -17.18 -9.42
CA SER A 176 2.24 -15.97 -8.66
C SER A 176 0.75 -15.93 -8.29
N SER A 177 0.35 -14.94 -7.49
CA SER A 177 -1.09 -14.69 -7.24
C SER A 177 -1.82 -14.50 -8.57
N PRO A 178 -2.96 -15.18 -8.79
CA PRO A 178 -3.73 -15.03 -10.02
C PRO A 178 -4.39 -13.65 -10.08
N ALA A 179 -4.20 -12.93 -11.18
CA ALA A 179 -4.94 -11.69 -11.46
C ALA A 179 -6.22 -12.00 -12.24
N TYR A 180 -7.19 -11.08 -12.21
CA TYR A 180 -8.46 -11.21 -12.90
C TYR A 180 -9.23 -12.45 -12.46
N ILE A 181 -9.28 -12.69 -11.15
CA ILE A 181 -9.80 -13.94 -10.58
C ILE A 181 -11.20 -14.29 -11.10
N LYS A 182 -12.06 -13.28 -11.33
CA LYS A 182 -13.42 -13.46 -11.88
C LYS A 182 -13.45 -14.01 -13.31
N LYS A 183 -12.39 -13.81 -14.09
CA LYS A 183 -12.26 -14.27 -15.48
C LYS A 183 -11.53 -15.61 -15.61
N VAL A 184 -11.10 -16.23 -14.51
CA VAL A 184 -10.39 -17.50 -14.53
C VAL A 184 -11.34 -18.63 -14.93
N ASP A 185 -11.06 -19.29 -16.04
CA ASP A 185 -11.82 -20.45 -16.51
C ASP A 185 -11.38 -21.75 -15.80
N ASN A 186 -11.78 -21.88 -14.53
CA ASN A 186 -11.59 -23.10 -13.75
C ASN A 186 -12.82 -23.36 -12.88
N LYS A 187 -13.40 -24.57 -12.99
CA LYS A 187 -14.63 -24.95 -12.27
C LYS A 187 -14.53 -24.78 -10.75
N CYS A 188 -13.39 -25.14 -10.15
CA CYS A 188 -13.21 -25.04 -8.70
C CYS A 188 -13.12 -23.56 -8.28
N VAL A 189 -12.39 -22.74 -9.04
CA VAL A 189 -12.31 -21.28 -8.80
C VAL A 189 -13.67 -20.63 -8.91
N GLN A 190 -14.47 -20.98 -9.93
CA GLN A 190 -15.83 -20.47 -10.12
C GLN A 190 -16.78 -20.89 -8.98
N GLU A 191 -16.67 -22.13 -8.50
CA GLU A 191 -17.44 -22.62 -7.34
C GLU A 191 -17.06 -21.86 -6.05
N TRP A 192 -15.77 -21.61 -5.82
CA TRP A 192 -15.30 -20.80 -4.69
C TRP A 192 -15.74 -19.34 -4.77
N LEU A 193 -15.68 -18.73 -5.96
CA LEU A 193 -16.18 -17.37 -6.18
C LEU A 193 -17.68 -17.25 -5.87
N TYR A 194 -18.46 -18.28 -6.21
CA TYR A 194 -19.87 -18.36 -5.86
C TYR A 194 -20.07 -18.40 -4.34
N TYR A 195 -19.32 -19.24 -3.60
CA TYR A 195 -19.39 -19.26 -2.13
C TYR A 195 -19.02 -17.91 -1.52
N ARG A 196 -17.92 -17.32 -2.00
CA ARG A 196 -17.45 -15.99 -1.57
C ARG A 196 -18.53 -14.93 -1.82
N TYR A 197 -19.17 -14.95 -2.98
CA TYR A 197 -20.28 -14.05 -3.31
C TYR A 197 -21.47 -14.25 -2.35
N CYS A 198 -21.94 -15.49 -2.15
CA CYS A 198 -23.05 -15.77 -1.24
C CYS A 198 -22.75 -15.31 0.19
N MET A 199 -21.56 -15.63 0.72
CA MET A 199 -21.11 -15.21 2.05
C MET A 199 -21.15 -13.68 2.21
N TYR A 200 -20.48 -12.93 1.31
CA TYR A 200 -20.45 -11.47 1.42
C TYR A 200 -21.78 -10.81 1.13
N LYS A 201 -22.59 -11.37 0.23
CA LYS A 201 -23.95 -10.89 -0.03
C LYS A 201 -24.82 -11.03 1.22
N SER A 202 -24.70 -12.12 1.96
CA SER A 202 -25.41 -12.31 3.24
C SER A 202 -25.04 -11.24 4.27
N PHE A 203 -23.75 -10.89 4.42
CA PHE A 203 -23.33 -9.79 5.31
C PHE A 203 -23.77 -8.41 4.80
N TYR A 204 -23.71 -8.17 3.49
CA TYR A 204 -24.15 -6.90 2.93
C TYR A 204 -25.66 -6.72 3.06
N ASN A 205 -26.45 -7.78 2.94
CA ASN A 205 -27.90 -7.76 3.11
C ASN A 205 -28.35 -8.12 4.52
N SER A 206 -27.45 -8.02 5.51
CA SER A 206 -27.80 -8.16 6.92
C SER A 206 -28.90 -7.18 7.32
N THR A 207 -29.75 -7.61 8.24
CA THR A 207 -30.88 -6.79 8.71
C THR A 207 -30.40 -5.57 9.48
N GLU A 208 -31.30 -4.62 9.71
CA GLU A 208 -30.96 -3.41 10.47
C GLU A 208 -30.52 -3.71 11.89
N GLU A 209 -31.07 -4.74 12.52
CA GLU A 209 -30.68 -5.19 13.86
C GLU A 209 -29.23 -5.69 13.89
N GLU A 210 -28.74 -6.31 12.81
CA GLU A 210 -27.41 -6.94 12.79
C GLU A 210 -26.37 -5.86 12.57
N LEU A 211 -26.68 -4.92 11.66
CA LEU A 211 -25.88 -3.73 11.41
C LEU A 211 -25.82 -2.84 12.65
N GLY A 212 -26.96 -2.68 13.34
CA GLY A 212 -27.02 -1.93 14.60
C GLY A 212 -26.23 -2.59 15.72
N ARG A 213 -26.23 -3.92 15.80
CA ARG A 213 -25.38 -4.67 16.74
C ARG A 213 -23.89 -4.50 16.46
N GLN A 214 -23.48 -4.51 15.19
CA GLN A 214 -22.10 -4.21 14.80
C GLN A 214 -21.72 -2.76 15.16
N ALA A 215 -22.61 -1.81 14.89
CA ALA A 215 -22.44 -0.41 15.29
C ALA A 215 -22.25 -0.27 16.81
N PHE A 216 -23.08 -0.99 17.58
CA PHE A 216 -23.03 -0.96 19.04
C PHE A 216 -21.69 -1.52 19.57
N LEU A 217 -21.21 -2.63 19.04
CA LEU A 217 -19.90 -3.17 19.41
C LEU A 217 -18.76 -2.18 19.10
N GLN A 218 -18.77 -1.56 17.92
CA GLN A 218 -17.77 -0.55 17.57
C GLN A 218 -17.79 0.65 18.53
N HIS A 219 -18.98 1.08 18.94
CA HIS A 219 -19.15 2.15 19.92
C HIS A 219 -18.61 1.75 21.31
N LEU A 220 -18.87 0.53 21.79
CA LEU A 220 -18.30 0.03 23.05
C LEU A 220 -16.77 0.07 23.06
N ILE A 221 -16.15 -0.33 21.94
CA ILE A 221 -14.69 -0.29 21.79
C ILE A 221 -14.18 1.17 21.79
N ARG A 222 -14.87 2.10 21.11
CA ARG A 222 -14.56 3.54 21.19
C ARG A 222 -14.72 4.10 22.60
N ARG A 223 -15.72 3.65 23.36
CA ARG A 223 -15.89 4.09 24.76
C ARG A 223 -14.66 3.73 25.61
N LEU A 224 -14.06 2.55 25.42
CA LEU A 224 -12.85 2.15 26.15
C LEU A 224 -11.65 3.07 25.92
N THR A 225 -11.45 3.56 24.69
CA THR A 225 -10.33 4.47 24.40
C THR A 225 -10.51 5.81 25.13
N HIS A 226 -11.75 6.27 25.35
CA HIS A 226 -12.05 7.44 26.19
C HIS A 226 -11.77 7.22 27.68
N TYR A 227 -11.92 5.99 28.18
CA TYR A 227 -11.53 5.61 29.55
C TYR A 227 -10.01 5.47 29.74
N GLY A 228 -9.20 5.75 28.71
CA GLY A 228 -7.74 5.76 28.81
C GLY A 228 -7.11 4.36 28.80
N LEU A 229 -7.85 3.33 28.38
CA LEU A 229 -7.29 2.00 28.25
C LEU A 229 -6.19 1.98 27.18
N SER A 230 -5.08 1.29 27.47
CA SER A 230 -3.97 1.19 26.54
C SER A 230 -4.39 0.45 25.27
N ARG A 231 -3.84 0.88 24.13
CA ARG A 231 -4.10 0.26 22.82
C ARG A 231 -3.66 -1.21 22.78
N THR A 232 -2.57 -1.55 23.47
CA THR A 232 -2.11 -2.92 23.68
C THR A 232 -3.19 -3.79 24.34
N SER A 233 -3.89 -3.29 25.36
CA SER A 233 -4.96 -4.03 26.05
C SER A 233 -6.22 -4.26 25.19
N LEU A 234 -6.43 -3.42 24.17
CA LEU A 234 -7.50 -3.58 23.19
C LEU A 234 -7.14 -4.61 22.12
N ILE A 235 -5.91 -4.55 21.62
CA ILE A 235 -5.42 -5.42 20.54
C ILE A 235 -5.18 -6.85 21.05
N PHE A 236 -4.50 -6.99 22.18
CA PHE A 236 -4.05 -8.28 22.70
C PHE A 236 -4.98 -8.79 23.79
N ASN A 237 -6.16 -9.24 23.35
CA ASN A 237 -7.20 -9.77 24.22
C ASN A 237 -8.00 -10.86 23.48
N THR A 238 -8.96 -11.49 24.16
CA THR A 238 -9.99 -12.33 23.52
C THR A 238 -11.31 -11.56 23.43
N ASP A 239 -12.25 -12.07 22.64
CA ASP A 239 -13.62 -11.51 22.55
C ASP A 239 -14.26 -11.38 23.93
N ASP A 240 -14.26 -12.46 24.72
CA ASP A 240 -14.83 -12.44 26.07
C ASP A 240 -13.96 -11.66 27.07
N GLY A 241 -12.63 -11.74 26.95
CA GLY A 241 -11.71 -11.00 27.81
C GLY A 241 -11.85 -9.48 27.65
N LEU A 242 -12.11 -9.01 26.42
CA LEU A 242 -12.37 -7.59 26.14
C LEU A 242 -13.71 -7.15 26.72
N LEU A 243 -14.78 -7.94 26.54
CA LEU A 243 -16.08 -7.62 27.13
C LEU A 243 -16.04 -7.62 28.67
N ASN A 244 -15.34 -8.57 29.29
CA ASN A 244 -15.14 -8.60 30.73
C ASN A 244 -14.32 -7.40 31.22
N LEU A 245 -13.32 -6.97 30.45
CA LEU A 245 -12.55 -5.77 30.77
C LEU A 245 -13.44 -4.52 30.71
N MET A 246 -14.32 -4.40 29.71
CA MET A 246 -15.28 -3.30 29.61
C MET A 246 -16.25 -3.27 30.80
N GLU A 247 -16.71 -4.44 31.25
CA GLU A 247 -17.68 -4.56 32.36
C GLU A 247 -17.08 -4.18 33.72
N ASN A 248 -15.80 -4.50 33.92
CA ASN A 248 -15.10 -4.35 35.20
C ASN A 248 -14.22 -3.09 35.29
N ILE A 249 -14.18 -2.25 34.25
CA ILE A 249 -13.58 -0.92 34.37
C ILE A 249 -14.41 -0.12 35.38
N GLU A 250 -13.87 0.00 36.60
CA GLU A 250 -14.43 0.89 37.60
C GLU A 250 -14.38 2.33 37.06
N ASN A 251 -15.42 3.13 37.36
CA ASN A 251 -15.42 4.58 37.14
C ASN A 251 -14.27 5.32 37.87
N GLY A 252 -13.37 4.58 38.55
CA GLY A 252 -12.32 5.01 39.46
C GLY A 252 -10.88 5.02 38.90
N LEU A 253 -10.65 4.80 37.60
CA LEU A 253 -9.39 5.25 37.00
C LEU A 253 -9.39 6.80 36.99
N SER A 254 -8.85 7.37 38.07
CA SER A 254 -8.56 8.80 38.27
C SER A 254 -7.43 9.31 37.35
N VAL A 255 -7.33 8.79 36.14
CA VAL A 255 -6.29 9.12 35.17
C VAL A 255 -6.96 9.75 33.96
N HIS A 256 -7.00 11.09 33.97
CA HIS A 256 -7.33 11.93 32.83
C HIS A 256 -8.55 11.49 32.02
N GLN A 257 -9.77 11.85 32.47
CA GLN A 257 -10.87 12.05 31.54
C GLN A 257 -10.37 13.03 30.46
N LYS A 258 -9.99 12.51 29.29
CA LYS A 258 -9.71 13.35 28.13
C LYS A 258 -11.00 14.12 27.85
N ASN A 259 -10.99 15.41 28.17
CA ASN A 259 -12.04 16.40 27.89
C ASN A 259 -13.24 16.50 28.86
N GLY A 260 -13.19 15.97 30.09
CA GLY A 260 -14.25 16.20 31.09
C GLY A 260 -15.65 15.74 30.65
N GLN A 261 -15.72 14.73 29.77
CA GLN A 261 -16.96 14.22 29.21
C GLN A 261 -17.62 13.26 30.21
N HIS A 262 -18.80 13.64 30.73
CA HIS A 262 -19.65 12.74 31.52
C HIS A 262 -20.61 11.98 30.60
N PHE A 263 -20.56 10.64 30.64
CA PHE A 263 -21.51 9.78 29.95
C PHE A 263 -22.70 9.48 30.87
N SER A 264 -23.92 9.52 30.34
CA SER A 264 -25.15 9.25 31.11
C SER A 264 -25.32 7.77 31.46
N THR A 265 -24.88 6.88 30.57
CA THR A 265 -24.96 5.43 30.73
C THR A 265 -23.59 4.89 31.14
N SER A 266 -23.53 3.98 32.12
CA SER A 266 -22.26 3.36 32.47
C SER A 266 -21.82 2.37 31.37
N LEU A 267 -20.50 2.21 31.17
CA LEU A 267 -19.99 1.24 30.21
C LEU A 267 -20.43 -0.19 30.56
N LYS A 268 -20.47 -0.51 31.86
CA LYS A 268 -20.99 -1.77 32.39
C LYS A 268 -22.42 -2.06 31.94
N ASP A 269 -23.32 -1.06 32.04
CA ASP A 269 -24.71 -1.24 31.63
C ASP A 269 -24.84 -1.46 30.11
N LEU A 270 -24.03 -0.75 29.31
CA LEU A 270 -24.02 -0.93 27.85
C LEU A 270 -23.49 -2.31 27.45
N VAL A 271 -22.44 -2.81 28.11
CA VAL A 271 -21.92 -4.17 27.89
C VAL A 271 -22.97 -5.22 28.26
N LEU A 272 -23.66 -5.04 29.38
CA LEU A 272 -24.74 -5.94 29.79
C LEU A 272 -25.87 -5.93 28.74
N GLN A 273 -26.27 -4.77 28.25
CA GLN A 273 -27.24 -4.65 27.15
C GLN A 273 -26.76 -5.35 25.88
N TYR A 274 -25.48 -5.22 25.51
CA TYR A 274 -24.90 -5.92 24.36
C TYR A 274 -24.92 -7.44 24.54
N ARG A 275 -24.56 -7.95 25.72
CA ARG A 275 -24.60 -9.39 26.07
C ARG A 275 -26.03 -9.93 26.08
N LEU A 276 -27.00 -9.13 26.52
CA LEU A 276 -28.43 -9.48 26.54
C LEU A 276 -29.14 -9.28 25.19
N LEU A 277 -28.39 -8.99 24.11
CA LEU A 277 -28.93 -8.78 22.77
C LEU A 277 -29.97 -7.65 22.71
N ALA A 278 -29.76 -6.55 23.43
CA ALA A 278 -30.67 -5.42 23.43
C ALA A 278 -30.89 -4.87 22.01
N ASP A 279 -32.15 -4.55 21.70
CA ASP A 279 -32.54 -4.06 20.39
C ASP A 279 -31.87 -2.72 20.06
N THR A 280 -31.44 -2.58 18.81
CA THR A 280 -30.89 -1.34 18.26
C THR A 280 -31.84 -0.75 17.23
N HIS A 281 -32.00 0.57 17.22
CA HIS A 281 -32.84 1.28 16.26
C HIS A 281 -32.03 2.23 15.40
N LYS A 282 -32.24 2.15 14.08
CA LYS A 282 -31.67 3.08 13.10
C LYS A 282 -32.41 4.41 13.14
N ILE A 283 -31.64 5.50 13.13
CA ILE A 283 -32.15 6.88 13.20
C ILE A 283 -31.88 7.60 11.87
N VAL A 284 -30.68 7.41 11.32
CA VAL A 284 -30.22 8.07 10.11
C VAL A 284 -29.63 7.03 9.17
N GLU A 285 -29.90 7.20 7.88
CA GLU A 285 -29.23 6.52 6.78
C GLU A 285 -28.94 7.53 5.67
N ILE A 286 -27.67 7.71 5.35
CA ILE A 286 -27.20 8.63 4.30
C ILE A 286 -26.42 7.80 3.28
N ASN A 287 -26.92 7.76 2.05
CA ASN A 287 -26.21 7.14 0.94
C ASN A 287 -25.00 8.00 0.54
N ILE A 288 -23.87 7.33 0.30
CA ILE A 288 -22.63 7.95 -0.14
C ILE A 288 -22.37 7.45 -1.56
N GLU A 289 -22.51 8.34 -2.53
CA GLU A 289 -22.38 8.01 -3.95
C GLU A 289 -20.91 7.96 -4.39
N ASP A 290 -20.08 8.90 -3.93
CA ASP A 290 -18.66 8.97 -4.29
C ASP A 290 -17.81 8.02 -3.43
N GLU A 291 -17.12 7.08 -4.08
CA GLU A 291 -16.20 6.16 -3.41
C GLU A 291 -15.05 6.88 -2.70
N SER A 292 -14.62 8.04 -3.20
CA SER A 292 -13.58 8.86 -2.59
C SER A 292 -14.05 9.47 -1.27
N GLU A 293 -15.30 9.94 -1.20
CA GLU A 293 -15.91 10.41 0.05
C GLU A 293 -16.08 9.25 1.04
N LEU A 294 -16.56 8.09 0.56
CA LEU A 294 -16.70 6.90 1.39
C LEU A 294 -15.37 6.46 2.00
N ARG A 295 -14.27 6.52 1.23
CA ARG A 295 -12.92 6.21 1.74
C ARG A 295 -12.49 7.15 2.86
N ILE A 296 -12.85 8.43 2.76
CA ILE A 296 -12.52 9.43 3.78
C ILE A 296 -13.30 9.18 5.07
N ILE A 297 -14.61 8.92 5.00
CA ILE A 297 -15.42 8.66 6.22
C ILE A 297 -15.19 7.28 6.83
N ASN A 298 -14.55 6.35 6.10
CA ASN A 298 -14.05 5.10 6.68
C ASN A 298 -12.85 5.31 7.63
N ASN A 299 -12.34 6.53 7.76
CA ASN A 299 -11.38 6.87 8.80
C ASN A 299 -12.04 6.69 10.19
N PRO A 300 -11.46 5.90 11.11
CA PRO A 300 -12.04 5.70 12.45
C PRO A 300 -12.31 6.99 13.22
N LEU A 301 -11.53 8.05 12.98
CA LEU A 301 -11.70 9.37 13.58
C LEU A 301 -13.01 10.05 13.16
N PHE A 302 -13.58 9.69 12.02
CA PHE A 302 -14.87 10.20 11.57
C PHE A 302 -15.99 9.75 12.50
N SER A 303 -16.08 8.43 12.72
CA SER A 303 -17.12 7.83 13.55
C SER A 303 -17.02 8.32 14.99
N GLU A 304 -15.80 8.39 15.54
CA GLU A 304 -15.54 8.97 16.87
C GLU A 304 -16.02 10.43 16.96
N TRP A 305 -15.63 11.27 15.99
CA TRP A 305 -16.06 12.67 15.96
C TRP A 305 -17.58 12.81 15.85
N LEU A 306 -18.23 12.02 14.99
CA LEU A 306 -19.66 12.16 14.75
C LEU A 306 -20.48 11.70 15.96
N GLU A 307 -20.06 10.63 16.64
CA GLU A 307 -20.65 10.22 17.92
C GLU A 307 -20.52 11.33 18.97
N ASP A 308 -19.33 11.91 19.10
CA ASP A 308 -19.04 13.01 20.02
C ASP A 308 -19.80 14.31 19.68
N HIS A 309 -20.05 14.55 18.40
CA HIS A 309 -20.75 15.74 17.93
C HIS A 309 -22.27 15.64 18.10
N LEU A 310 -22.81 14.41 18.07
CA LEU A 310 -24.23 14.13 18.18
C LEU A 310 -24.70 13.80 19.59
N LYS A 311 -23.80 13.41 20.50
CA LYS A 311 -24.17 13.00 21.84
C LYS A 311 -24.81 14.11 22.68
N SER A 312 -25.67 13.69 23.61
CA SER A 312 -26.26 14.53 24.66
C SER A 312 -26.46 13.70 25.93
N ASN A 313 -26.97 14.32 27.01
CA ASN A 313 -27.30 13.62 28.26
C ASN A 313 -28.37 12.51 28.10
N HIS A 314 -29.12 12.51 27.00
CA HIS A 314 -30.22 11.57 26.76
C HIS A 314 -30.11 10.86 25.41
N PHE A 315 -29.02 11.09 24.67
CA PHE A 315 -28.80 10.52 23.36
C PHE A 315 -27.34 10.09 23.19
N GLU A 316 -27.14 8.78 23.12
CA GLU A 316 -25.85 8.14 22.88
C GLU A 316 -25.93 7.39 21.54
N PRO A 317 -25.47 8.00 20.43
CA PRO A 317 -25.55 7.41 19.09
C PRO A 317 -24.39 6.45 18.80
N PHE A 318 -24.65 5.46 17.92
CA PHE A 318 -23.64 4.55 17.37
C PHE A 318 -23.51 4.79 15.87
N VAL A 319 -22.30 5.12 15.42
CA VAL A 319 -22.03 5.38 14.01
C VAL A 319 -21.47 4.12 13.34
N PHE A 320 -22.02 3.80 12.18
CA PHE A 320 -21.58 2.69 11.34
C PHE A 320 -21.48 3.13 9.88
N VAL A 321 -20.35 2.84 9.25
CA VAL A 321 -20.13 3.10 7.82
C VAL A 321 -20.14 1.77 7.09
N LYS A 322 -21.15 1.56 6.26
CA LYS A 322 -21.31 0.34 5.46
C LYS A 322 -20.72 0.58 4.07
N LYS A 323 -19.78 -0.27 3.66
CA LYS A 323 -19.20 -0.25 2.32
C LYS A 323 -19.81 -1.33 1.42
N ARG A 324 -20.12 -0.99 0.17
CA ARG A 324 -20.48 -1.97 -0.87
C ARG A 324 -19.25 -2.73 -1.34
N ARG A 325 -19.31 -4.06 -1.37
CA ARG A 325 -18.20 -4.94 -1.82
C ARG A 325 -18.35 -5.48 -3.25
N TYR A 326 -19.56 -5.48 -3.82
CA TYR A 326 -19.83 -6.01 -5.15
C TYR A 326 -20.69 -5.03 -5.94
N ASN A 327 -20.36 -4.83 -7.22
CA ASN A 327 -21.25 -4.15 -8.16
C ASN A 327 -22.27 -5.16 -8.67
N GLU A 328 -23.55 -4.81 -8.58
CA GLU A 328 -24.60 -5.53 -9.30
C GLU A 328 -24.67 -4.92 -10.71
N ASP A 329 -24.06 -5.58 -11.69
CA ASP A 329 -23.97 -5.11 -13.09
C ASP A 329 -25.33 -5.03 -13.81
N THR A 330 -26.43 -5.43 -13.15
CA THR A 330 -27.77 -5.56 -13.72
C THR A 330 -28.72 -4.39 -13.47
N LEU A 331 -28.29 -3.35 -12.74
CA LEU A 331 -29.16 -2.22 -12.39
C LEU A 331 -28.99 -1.03 -13.35
N LEU A 332 -30.12 -0.44 -13.76
CA LEU A 332 -30.19 0.73 -14.65
C LEU A 332 -29.60 2.02 -14.05
N LEU A 333 -29.48 2.08 -12.72
CA LEU A 333 -28.88 3.20 -11.99
C LEU A 333 -27.67 2.69 -11.19
N PRO A 334 -26.56 3.44 -11.12
CA PRO A 334 -25.45 3.09 -10.26
C PRO A 334 -25.94 3.09 -8.81
N LEU A 335 -25.75 1.96 -8.14
CA LEU A 335 -25.99 1.86 -6.70
C LEU A 335 -24.98 2.76 -5.94
N PRO A 336 -25.31 3.24 -4.73
CA PRO A 336 -24.36 3.98 -3.90
C PRO A 336 -23.09 3.19 -3.59
N ALA A 337 -21.96 3.89 -3.40
CA ALA A 337 -20.71 3.27 -2.98
C ALA A 337 -20.80 2.66 -1.57
N GLY A 338 -21.63 3.25 -0.71
CA GLY A 338 -21.90 2.79 0.65
C GLY A 338 -22.94 3.66 1.34
N CYS A 339 -23.13 3.46 2.64
CA CYS A 339 -24.00 4.30 3.45
C CYS A 339 -23.43 4.57 4.85
N LEU A 340 -23.72 5.76 5.37
CA LEU A 340 -23.52 6.14 6.76
C LEU A 340 -24.83 5.89 7.52
N MET A 341 -24.75 5.12 8.60
CA MET A 341 -25.88 4.75 9.43
C MET A 341 -25.64 5.17 10.88
N ILE A 342 -26.69 5.66 11.55
CA ILE A 342 -26.64 6.04 12.96
C ILE A 342 -27.71 5.26 13.72
N PHE A 343 -27.31 4.61 14.81
CA PHE A 343 -28.16 3.78 15.65
C PHE A 343 -28.21 4.29 17.09
N LYS A 344 -29.13 3.74 17.89
CA LYS A 344 -29.17 3.82 19.36
C LYS A 344 -29.77 2.54 19.94
N VAL A 345 -29.60 2.32 21.25
CA VAL A 345 -30.37 1.27 21.96
C VAL A 345 -31.85 1.68 22.08
N SER A 346 -32.73 0.69 21.91
CA SER A 346 -34.18 0.79 21.69
C SER A 346 -35.03 1.30 22.87
N ALA A 347 -34.46 1.55 24.06
CA ALA A 347 -35.24 1.74 25.28
C ALA A 347 -36.33 2.85 25.26
N THR A 348 -36.17 3.90 24.44
CA THR A 348 -37.14 5.00 24.29
C THR A 348 -37.10 5.64 22.91
N ALA A 349 -38.24 6.12 22.40
CA ALA A 349 -38.30 6.93 21.19
C ALA A 349 -37.47 8.23 21.34
N LEU A 350 -36.74 8.59 20.29
CA LEU A 350 -35.95 9.83 20.28
C LEU A 350 -36.90 11.05 20.26
N LYS A 351 -36.69 11.99 21.17
CA LYS A 351 -37.45 13.25 21.26
C LYS A 351 -36.53 14.41 20.94
N HIS A 352 -37.10 15.54 20.52
CA HIS A 352 -36.37 16.79 20.26
C HIS A 352 -35.47 17.19 21.45
N SER A 353 -35.97 17.05 22.69
CA SER A 353 -35.23 17.36 23.91
C SER A 353 -34.01 16.47 24.16
N HIS A 354 -33.89 15.34 23.48
CA HIS A 354 -32.73 14.45 23.58
C HIS A 354 -31.61 14.85 22.61
N LEU A 355 -31.84 15.74 21.66
CA LEU A 355 -30.83 16.14 20.68
C LEU A 355 -29.77 17.05 21.33
N PRO A 356 -28.56 17.16 20.75
CA PRO A 356 -27.60 18.16 21.17
C PRO A 356 -28.14 19.58 20.92
N ASN A 357 -27.71 20.54 21.74
CA ASN A 357 -28.22 21.93 21.72
C ASN A 357 -28.21 22.56 20.33
N TRP A 358 -27.14 22.35 19.56
CA TRP A 358 -27.00 22.91 18.23
C TRP A 358 -28.11 22.39 17.28
N MET A 359 -28.48 21.12 17.38
CA MET A 359 -29.52 20.53 16.56
C MET A 359 -30.91 20.96 17.02
N GLN A 360 -31.11 21.13 18.34
CA GLN A 360 -32.35 21.68 18.89
C GLN A 360 -32.65 23.10 18.39
N THR A 361 -31.63 23.91 18.07
CA THR A 361 -31.82 25.25 17.49
C THR A 361 -32.20 25.22 16.01
N LEU A 362 -31.85 24.16 15.29
CA LEU A 362 -32.11 24.03 13.85
C LEU A 362 -33.42 23.28 13.55
N ILE A 363 -33.85 22.42 14.47
CA ILE A 363 -35.06 21.60 14.33
C ILE A 363 -36.18 22.20 15.19
N PRO A 364 -37.39 22.46 14.64
CA PRO A 364 -38.53 22.95 15.42
C PRO A 364 -38.90 22.00 16.56
N LYS A 365 -39.28 22.55 17.73
CA LYS A 365 -39.59 21.76 18.94
C LYS A 365 -40.73 20.76 18.77
N GLU A 366 -41.66 21.05 17.86
CA GLU A 366 -42.84 20.24 17.59
C GLU A 366 -42.52 19.00 16.71
N THR A 367 -41.30 18.92 16.17
CA THR A 367 -40.88 17.85 15.28
C THR A 367 -40.73 16.52 16.04
N SER A 368 -41.42 15.47 15.59
CA SER A 368 -41.41 14.15 16.20
C SER A 368 -41.54 13.03 15.16
N GLY A 369 -41.31 11.78 15.58
CA GLY A 369 -41.43 10.59 14.71
C GLY A 369 -40.51 10.65 13.49
N ASP A 370 -41.01 10.19 12.34
CA ASP A 370 -40.25 10.12 11.09
C ASP A 370 -39.78 11.50 10.59
N LEU A 371 -40.57 12.55 10.85
CA LEU A 371 -40.19 13.91 10.50
C LEU A 371 -38.94 14.35 11.27
N LEU A 372 -38.82 13.93 12.53
CA LEU A 372 -37.63 14.20 13.33
C LEU A 372 -36.41 13.48 12.74
N SER A 373 -36.53 12.19 12.42
CA SER A 373 -35.45 11.43 11.77
C SER A 373 -34.99 12.07 10.46
N LYS A 374 -35.93 12.55 9.64
CA LYS A 374 -35.61 13.28 8.39
C LYS A 374 -34.83 14.56 8.66
N LYS A 375 -35.22 15.34 9.67
CA LYS A 375 -34.51 16.59 10.04
C LYS A 375 -33.13 16.33 10.63
N ILE A 376 -32.96 15.26 11.40
CA ILE A 376 -31.64 14.82 11.88
C ILE A 376 -30.76 14.45 10.68
N ASN A 377 -31.29 13.69 9.72
CA ASN A 377 -30.58 13.30 8.50
C ASN A 377 -30.07 14.53 7.72
N GLU A 378 -30.94 15.54 7.51
CA GLU A 378 -30.56 16.81 6.87
C GLU A 378 -29.40 17.50 7.62
N CYS A 379 -29.46 17.57 8.95
CA CYS A 379 -28.40 18.19 9.77
C CYS A 379 -27.08 17.40 9.69
N VAL A 380 -27.13 16.08 9.82
CA VAL A 380 -25.94 15.21 9.75
C VAL A 380 -25.29 15.30 8.37
N ASN A 381 -26.06 15.34 7.30
CA ASN A 381 -25.53 15.46 5.94
C ASN A 381 -24.78 16.80 5.73
N VAL A 382 -25.25 17.89 6.35
CA VAL A 382 -24.53 19.18 6.32
C VAL A 382 -23.19 19.08 7.06
N GLU A 383 -23.16 18.49 8.25
CA GLU A 383 -21.93 18.33 9.03
C GLU A 383 -20.94 17.36 8.37
N LEU A 384 -21.44 16.28 7.76
CA LEU A 384 -20.65 15.36 6.94
C LEU A 384 -19.91 16.11 5.81
N LYS A 385 -20.62 16.95 5.04
CA LYS A 385 -20.01 17.74 3.96
C LYS A 385 -18.97 18.74 4.47
N LYS A 386 -19.20 19.35 5.64
CA LYS A 386 -18.22 20.22 6.28
C LYS A 386 -16.98 19.44 6.71
N TRP A 387 -17.15 18.26 7.28
CA TRP A 387 -16.05 17.41 7.75
C TRP A 387 -15.19 16.89 6.59
N LEU A 388 -15.83 16.40 5.52
CA LEU A 388 -15.17 15.99 4.27
C LEU A 388 -14.32 17.12 3.68
N LYS A 389 -14.84 18.35 3.68
CA LYS A 389 -14.15 19.53 3.14
C LYS A 389 -13.01 20.01 4.04
N SER A 390 -13.22 20.05 5.36
CA SER A 390 -12.26 20.62 6.31
C SER A 390 -11.13 19.66 6.70
N LYS A 391 -11.32 18.35 6.52
CA LYS A 391 -10.35 17.31 6.86
C LYS A 391 -9.65 17.55 8.21
N PRO A 392 -10.39 17.71 9.34
CA PRO A 392 -9.82 18.21 10.59
C PRO A 392 -8.70 17.36 11.18
N TRP A 393 -8.66 16.05 10.88
CA TRP A 393 -7.56 15.17 11.29
C TRP A 393 -6.24 15.52 10.58
N HIS A 394 -6.28 16.28 9.48
CA HIS A 394 -5.09 16.84 8.85
C HIS A 394 -4.56 18.13 9.50
N LYS A 395 -5.33 18.76 10.40
CA LYS A 395 -4.91 20.00 11.04
C LYS A 395 -3.70 19.73 11.95
N LEU A 396 -2.62 20.47 11.74
CA LEU A 396 -1.45 20.39 12.60
C LEU A 396 -1.81 20.93 13.98
N SER A 397 -1.61 20.07 14.98
CA SER A 397 -1.61 20.42 16.40
C SER A 397 -0.29 19.95 16.99
N THR A 398 0.12 20.52 18.12
CA THR A 398 1.35 20.11 18.84
C THR A 398 1.33 18.60 19.12
N LYS A 399 0.17 18.10 19.56
CA LYS A 399 -0.04 16.66 19.79
C LYS A 399 0.17 15.84 18.53
N ARG A 400 -0.39 16.26 17.39
CA ARG A 400 -0.23 15.51 16.13
C ARG A 400 1.22 15.46 15.65
N VAL A 401 1.97 16.55 15.82
CA VAL A 401 3.40 16.57 15.50
C VAL A 401 4.16 15.57 16.37
N GLU A 402 3.82 15.48 17.65
CA GLU A 402 4.38 14.50 18.58
C GLU A 402 4.00 13.06 18.20
N ASP A 403 2.72 12.79 17.90
CA ASP A 403 2.23 11.49 17.46
C ASP A 403 2.97 11.01 16.19
N ILE A 404 3.15 11.90 15.20
CA ILE A 404 3.88 11.60 13.97
C ILE A 404 5.35 11.30 14.25
N ARG A 405 6.01 12.08 15.12
CA ARG A 405 7.41 11.80 15.51
C ARG A 405 7.53 10.45 16.17
N THR A 406 6.59 10.09 17.04
CA THR A 406 6.53 8.78 17.69
C THR A 406 6.35 7.67 16.66
N ASN A 407 5.40 7.80 15.73
CA ASN A 407 5.19 6.84 14.64
C ASN A 407 6.41 6.65 13.75
N LEU A 408 7.13 7.74 13.42
CA LEU A 408 8.34 7.67 12.60
C LEU A 408 9.51 7.03 13.37
N ASN A 409 9.63 7.28 14.67
CA ASN A 409 10.63 6.68 15.54
C ASN A 409 10.37 5.21 15.85
N SER A 410 9.11 4.76 15.86
CA SER A 410 8.76 3.36 16.10
C SER A 410 9.18 2.45 14.94
N ILE A 411 9.46 3.01 13.76
CA ILE A 411 10.11 2.32 12.66
C ILE A 411 11.60 2.17 12.98
N GLN A 412 11.94 1.16 13.78
CA GLN A 412 13.29 0.95 14.32
C GLN A 412 14.39 0.78 13.26
N ASN A 413 14.07 0.26 12.08
CA ASN A 413 15.06 -0.04 11.04
C ASN A 413 14.63 0.45 9.65
N TRP A 414 15.14 1.61 9.28
CA TRP A 414 14.96 2.23 7.96
C TRP A 414 15.88 1.67 6.87
N ASP A 415 16.79 0.73 7.15
CA ASP A 415 17.64 0.10 6.13
C ASP A 415 16.85 -0.82 5.20
N PHE A 416 15.79 -1.45 5.72
CA PHE A 416 14.94 -2.42 5.02
C PHE A 416 15.76 -3.46 4.22
N LYS A 417 16.70 -4.14 4.90
CA LYS A 417 17.73 -5.00 4.26
C LYS A 417 17.15 -6.08 3.35
N LEU A 418 16.02 -6.69 3.71
CA LEU A 418 15.40 -7.76 2.93
C LEU A 418 14.36 -7.27 1.91
N SER A 419 13.99 -5.99 1.94
CA SER A 419 13.06 -5.40 0.98
C SER A 419 13.67 -5.38 -0.42
N LYS A 420 12.87 -5.76 -1.42
CA LYS A 420 13.27 -5.78 -2.84
C LYS A 420 12.20 -5.10 -3.67
N ASN A 421 12.62 -4.20 -4.54
CA ASN A 421 11.73 -3.59 -5.52
C ASN A 421 11.43 -4.59 -6.65
N GLU A 422 10.17 -4.70 -7.03
CA GLU A 422 9.79 -5.34 -8.28
C GLU A 422 9.89 -4.34 -9.43
N LEU A 423 10.90 -4.50 -10.26
CA LEU A 423 11.21 -3.58 -11.35
C LEU A 423 10.81 -4.17 -12.71
N VAL A 424 9.94 -3.47 -13.43
CA VAL A 424 9.60 -3.75 -14.83
C VAL A 424 10.75 -3.34 -15.78
N HIS A 425 11.64 -2.46 -15.34
CA HIS A 425 12.80 -1.97 -16.07
C HIS A 425 13.89 -1.58 -15.07
N SER A 426 15.15 -1.90 -15.39
CA SER A 426 16.32 -1.55 -14.59
C SER A 426 16.62 -0.06 -14.75
N TYR A 427 16.48 0.70 -13.67
CA TYR A 427 16.76 2.13 -13.64
C TYR A 427 17.77 2.44 -12.52
N PRO A 428 18.74 3.35 -12.71
CA PRO A 428 19.71 3.65 -11.65
C PRO A 428 19.04 4.36 -10.46
N ALA A 429 19.58 4.11 -9.26
CA ALA A 429 19.18 4.75 -8.01
C ALA A 429 17.67 4.69 -7.69
N THR A 430 17.03 3.53 -7.86
CA THR A 430 15.59 3.37 -7.53
C THR A 430 15.32 3.53 -6.03
N PHE A 431 14.23 4.23 -5.70
CA PHE A 431 13.73 4.45 -4.35
C PHE A 431 13.33 3.12 -3.68
N VAL A 432 13.73 2.84 -2.44
CA VAL A 432 13.38 1.58 -1.74
C VAL A 432 11.92 1.62 -1.31
N HIS A 433 11.06 0.74 -1.83
CA HIS A 433 9.60 0.82 -1.66
C HIS A 433 9.12 0.89 -0.21
N ALA A 434 9.84 0.27 0.73
CA ALA A 434 9.50 0.32 2.13
C ALA A 434 9.56 1.74 2.73
N ILE A 435 10.41 2.64 2.20
CA ILE A 435 10.47 4.04 2.67
C ILE A 435 9.17 4.81 2.37
N PRO A 436 8.73 4.98 1.10
CA PRO A 436 7.49 5.69 0.82
C PRO A 436 6.30 4.98 1.46
N ALA A 437 6.25 3.64 1.52
CA ALA A 437 5.19 2.93 2.23
C ALA A 437 5.12 3.31 3.73
N SER A 438 6.27 3.32 4.41
CA SER A 438 6.37 3.73 5.81
C SER A 438 6.03 5.21 6.04
N LEU A 439 6.46 6.11 5.14
CA LEU A 439 6.16 7.53 5.23
C LEU A 439 4.65 7.81 5.03
N ILE A 440 4.02 7.18 4.04
CA ILE A 440 2.56 7.32 3.80
C ILE A 440 1.77 6.89 5.04
N ALA A 441 2.14 5.76 5.64
CA ALA A 441 1.50 5.24 6.84
C ALA A 441 1.75 6.15 8.06
N ALA A 442 3.01 6.45 8.38
CA ALA A 442 3.36 7.20 9.59
C ALA A 442 2.85 8.66 9.60
N LEU A 443 2.71 9.26 8.41
CA LEU A 443 2.15 10.61 8.24
C LEU A 443 0.61 10.63 8.17
N GLY A 444 -0.04 9.46 8.14
CA GLY A 444 -1.50 9.33 8.05
C GLY A 444 -2.06 9.88 6.73
N LEU A 445 -1.42 9.55 5.61
CA LEU A 445 -1.74 10.07 4.26
C LEU A 445 -2.64 9.12 3.44
N LYS A 446 -3.33 8.18 4.09
CA LYS A 446 -4.20 7.23 3.41
C LYS A 446 -5.34 7.97 2.68
N GLY A 447 -5.46 7.74 1.36
CA GLY A 447 -6.50 8.36 0.53
C GLY A 447 -6.21 9.81 0.09
N ASP A 448 -5.07 10.39 0.49
CA ASP A 448 -4.69 11.75 0.14
C ASP A 448 -4.06 11.87 -1.26
N THR A 449 -3.74 13.11 -1.66
CA THR A 449 -3.07 13.42 -2.92
C THR A 449 -1.57 13.63 -2.69
N ILE A 450 -0.76 12.77 -3.29
CA ILE A 450 0.70 12.75 -3.14
C ILE A 450 1.37 13.11 -4.47
N LEU A 451 2.50 13.81 -4.41
CA LEU A 451 3.36 14.08 -5.57
C LEU A 451 4.76 13.49 -5.36
N ASP A 452 5.29 12.85 -6.39
CA ASP A 452 6.71 12.51 -6.49
C ASP A 452 7.29 13.14 -7.79
N PRO A 453 8.04 14.25 -7.69
CA PRO A 453 8.58 14.96 -8.85
C PRO A 453 9.92 14.40 -9.33
N PHE A 454 10.41 13.32 -8.73
CA PHE A 454 11.59 12.56 -9.17
C PHE A 454 11.23 11.06 -9.27
N GLY A 455 10.21 10.79 -10.07
CA GLY A 455 9.48 9.52 -10.06
C GLY A 455 10.29 8.28 -10.43
N GLY A 456 11.36 8.41 -11.23
CA GLY A 456 12.24 7.30 -11.59
C GLY A 456 11.48 6.10 -12.18
N SER A 457 11.44 4.98 -11.45
CA SER A 457 10.72 3.77 -11.87
C SER A 457 9.28 3.67 -11.33
N GLY A 458 8.75 4.73 -10.71
CA GLY A 458 7.41 4.76 -10.17
C GLY A 458 7.22 3.90 -8.93
N VAL A 459 8.10 4.03 -7.94
CA VAL A 459 7.97 3.28 -6.67
C VAL A 459 6.92 3.92 -5.78
N THR A 460 7.03 5.23 -5.55
CA THR A 460 6.10 6.00 -4.71
C THR A 460 4.65 5.84 -5.16
N ALA A 461 4.39 5.93 -6.47
CA ALA A 461 3.05 5.76 -7.03
C ALA A 461 2.45 4.37 -6.76
N MET A 462 3.25 3.29 -6.79
CA MET A 462 2.78 1.95 -6.46
C MET A 462 2.40 1.83 -4.98
N GLU A 463 3.17 2.42 -4.07
CA GLU A 463 2.83 2.42 -2.65
C GLU A 463 1.62 3.32 -2.33
N CYS A 464 1.45 4.42 -3.08
CA CYS A 464 0.30 5.31 -2.98
C CYS A 464 -1.03 4.60 -3.30
N ILE A 465 -1.11 3.87 -4.42
CA ILE A 465 -2.35 3.17 -4.81
C ILE A 465 -2.69 2.01 -3.86
N LYS A 466 -1.69 1.35 -3.25
CA LYS A 466 -1.93 0.36 -2.18
C LYS A 466 -2.66 0.98 -0.98
N GLN A 467 -2.42 2.27 -0.71
CA GLN A 467 -3.09 3.04 0.33
C GLN A 467 -4.31 3.83 -0.19
N GLY A 468 -4.70 3.66 -1.46
CA GLY A 468 -5.85 4.32 -2.08
C GLY A 468 -5.67 5.82 -2.33
N CYS A 469 -4.42 6.30 -2.31
CA CYS A 469 -4.07 7.70 -2.56
C CYS A 469 -4.23 8.07 -4.04
N LYS A 470 -4.48 9.36 -4.32
CA LYS A 470 -4.27 9.94 -5.64
C LYS A 470 -2.79 10.31 -5.77
N VAL A 471 -2.19 10.07 -6.91
CA VAL A 471 -0.75 10.34 -7.06
C VAL A 471 -0.42 10.99 -8.40
N HIS A 472 0.31 12.08 -8.32
CA HIS A 472 1.01 12.68 -9.45
C HIS A 472 2.46 12.23 -9.39
N ILE A 473 2.99 11.74 -10.49
CA ILE A 473 4.39 11.35 -10.56
C ILE A 473 5.01 11.95 -11.81
N ALA A 474 6.16 12.60 -11.64
CA ALA A 474 6.85 13.30 -12.71
C ALA A 474 8.33 12.95 -12.72
N ASP A 475 8.93 12.97 -13.90
CA ASP A 475 10.38 12.94 -14.08
C ASP A 475 10.71 13.66 -15.38
N VAL A 476 11.84 14.37 -15.44
CA VAL A 476 12.28 15.03 -16.69
C VAL A 476 12.80 14.01 -17.71
N ASN A 477 13.33 12.88 -17.23
CA ASN A 477 14.01 11.87 -18.04
C ASN A 477 13.00 11.05 -18.88
N SER A 478 13.19 11.05 -20.20
CA SER A 478 12.31 10.35 -21.16
C SER A 478 12.22 8.84 -20.92
N VAL A 479 13.32 8.21 -20.49
CA VAL A 479 13.35 6.76 -20.17
C VAL A 479 12.55 6.48 -18.91
N SER A 480 12.72 7.27 -17.85
CA SER A 480 11.90 7.19 -16.63
C SER A 480 10.41 7.39 -16.94
N HIS A 481 10.07 8.44 -17.70
CA HIS A 481 8.69 8.71 -18.10
C HIS A 481 8.07 7.52 -18.84
N MET A 482 8.77 6.91 -19.81
CA MET A 482 8.30 5.71 -20.51
C MET A 482 8.08 4.53 -19.55
N ILE A 483 9.01 4.28 -18.62
CA ILE A 483 8.89 3.20 -17.61
C ILE A 483 7.64 3.41 -16.76
N MET A 484 7.45 4.61 -16.22
CA MET A 484 6.29 4.93 -15.39
C MET A 484 4.98 4.83 -16.17
N LYS A 485 4.94 5.39 -17.38
CA LYS A 485 3.76 5.32 -18.25
C LYS A 485 3.41 3.87 -18.59
N SER A 486 4.40 3.05 -18.93
CA SER A 486 4.19 1.62 -19.19
C SER A 486 3.72 0.85 -17.96
N LYS A 487 4.28 1.15 -16.79
CA LYS A 487 3.94 0.47 -15.53
C LYS A 487 2.53 0.79 -15.06
N PHE A 488 2.05 2.00 -15.36
CA PHE A 488 0.77 2.52 -14.88
C PHE A 488 -0.30 2.69 -15.97
N SER A 489 -0.02 2.26 -17.20
CA SER A 489 -1.06 1.96 -18.19
C SER A 489 -1.77 0.65 -17.83
N TYR A 490 -3.08 0.71 -17.60
CA TYR A 490 -3.89 -0.48 -17.36
C TYR A 490 -3.93 -1.39 -18.59
N LEU A 491 -3.58 -2.67 -18.41
CA LEU A 491 -3.64 -3.72 -19.42
C LEU A 491 -4.79 -4.67 -19.08
N ASN A 492 -5.79 -4.74 -19.94
CA ASN A 492 -6.93 -5.63 -19.70
C ASN A 492 -6.55 -7.12 -19.88
N ALA A 493 -7.45 -8.02 -19.49
CA ALA A 493 -7.21 -9.47 -19.53
C ALA A 493 -6.89 -10.01 -20.95
N GLU A 494 -7.46 -9.45 -22.01
CA GLU A 494 -7.20 -9.86 -23.39
C GLU A 494 -5.81 -9.39 -23.85
N GLU A 495 -5.41 -8.18 -23.48
CA GLU A 495 -4.06 -7.66 -23.75
C GLU A 495 -2.99 -8.50 -23.03
N ILE A 496 -3.22 -8.89 -21.78
CA ILE A 496 -2.31 -9.80 -21.06
C ILE A 496 -2.26 -11.17 -21.76
N ALA A 497 -3.40 -11.74 -22.16
CA ALA A 497 -3.44 -13.02 -22.85
C ALA A 497 -2.67 -12.96 -24.19
N TYR A 498 -2.83 -11.87 -24.94
CA TYR A 498 -2.04 -11.62 -26.16
C TYR A 498 -0.54 -11.58 -25.86
N LEU A 499 -0.12 -10.79 -24.86
CA LEU A 499 1.29 -10.68 -24.46
C LEU A 499 1.88 -12.03 -24.03
N LYS A 500 1.11 -12.88 -23.33
CA LYS A 500 1.53 -14.24 -22.93
C LYS A 500 1.75 -15.17 -24.12
N ASN A 501 1.04 -14.95 -25.23
CA ASN A 501 1.15 -15.76 -26.45
C ASN A 501 2.30 -15.34 -27.37
N ILE A 502 3.00 -14.23 -27.09
CA ILE A 502 4.17 -13.81 -27.87
C ILE A 502 5.30 -14.82 -27.69
N SER A 503 5.71 -15.44 -28.79
CA SER A 503 6.77 -16.44 -28.82
C SER A 503 7.95 -16.01 -29.70
N LYS A 504 9.08 -16.72 -29.56
CA LYS A 504 10.28 -16.47 -30.39
C LYS A 504 9.97 -16.62 -31.88
N ASP A 505 9.12 -17.58 -32.26
CA ASP A 505 8.78 -17.85 -33.66
C ASP A 505 7.95 -16.74 -34.29
N ILE A 506 7.07 -16.09 -33.51
CA ILE A 506 6.31 -14.92 -33.96
C ILE A 506 7.28 -13.79 -34.31
N ILE A 507 8.25 -13.51 -33.43
CA ILE A 507 9.22 -12.43 -33.63
C ILE A 507 10.15 -12.76 -34.82
N LYS A 508 10.60 -14.02 -34.95
CA LYS A 508 11.50 -14.46 -36.04
C LYS A 508 10.87 -14.34 -37.43
N LYS A 509 9.54 -14.49 -37.55
CA LYS A 509 8.82 -14.34 -38.82
C LYS A 509 8.77 -12.89 -39.31
N GLN A 510 9.09 -11.91 -38.47
CA GLN A 510 9.03 -10.51 -38.85
C GLN A 510 10.17 -10.14 -39.81
N HIS A 511 9.82 -9.45 -40.89
CA HIS A 511 10.78 -8.99 -41.87
C HIS A 511 11.82 -8.06 -41.22
N ASP A 512 13.08 -8.32 -41.51
CA ASP A 512 14.18 -7.45 -41.12
C ASP A 512 14.13 -6.18 -41.98
N LYS A 513 13.78 -5.05 -41.37
CA LYS A 513 13.84 -3.74 -42.04
C LYS A 513 15.22 -3.06 -41.90
N SER A 514 16.18 -3.67 -41.20
CA SER A 514 17.51 -3.12 -40.90
C SER A 514 17.46 -1.67 -40.39
N LEU A 515 16.57 -1.43 -39.44
CA LEU A 515 16.31 -0.13 -38.80
C LEU A 515 16.98 -0.04 -37.42
N TYR A 516 18.28 -0.34 -37.29
CA TYR A 516 18.99 0.09 -36.07
C TYR A 516 19.44 1.56 -36.23
N PRO A 517 19.51 2.34 -35.14
CA PRO A 517 19.86 3.75 -35.23
C PRO A 517 21.24 3.91 -35.88
N LYS A 518 21.35 4.78 -36.89
CA LYS A 518 22.59 5.08 -37.64
C LYS A 518 23.58 5.93 -36.83
N ARG A 519 23.76 5.62 -35.54
CA ARG A 519 24.78 6.25 -34.70
C ARG A 519 25.95 5.27 -34.59
N ALA A 520 27.14 5.69 -35.01
CA ALA A 520 28.36 4.85 -35.04
C ALA A 520 28.65 4.19 -33.67
N ASP A 521 28.19 4.82 -32.60
CA ASP A 521 28.35 4.34 -31.23
C ASP A 521 27.53 3.11 -30.85
N ILE A 522 26.49 2.69 -31.58
CA ILE A 522 25.71 1.49 -31.20
C ILE A 522 26.44 0.20 -31.58
N VAL A 523 27.10 0.20 -32.74
CA VAL A 523 27.76 -0.98 -33.33
C VAL A 523 28.87 -1.55 -32.43
N LYS A 524 29.46 -0.72 -31.56
CA LYS A 524 30.49 -1.16 -30.61
C LYS A 524 29.95 -1.89 -29.37
N TRP A 525 28.66 -1.78 -29.05
CA TRP A 525 28.06 -2.40 -27.85
C TRP A 525 27.53 -3.81 -28.09
N HIS A 526 27.21 -4.14 -29.34
CA HIS A 526 26.45 -5.33 -29.68
C HIS A 526 27.10 -6.05 -30.86
N ASN A 527 27.03 -7.38 -30.81
CA ASN A 527 27.39 -8.22 -31.95
C ASN A 527 26.45 -7.91 -33.16
N PRO A 528 26.94 -7.98 -34.41
CA PRO A 528 26.12 -7.73 -35.60
C PRO A 528 24.84 -8.57 -35.67
N ASP A 529 24.86 -9.83 -35.26
CA ASP A 529 23.67 -10.69 -35.30
C ASP A 529 22.68 -10.35 -34.19
N THR A 530 23.19 -10.01 -32.99
CA THR A 530 22.36 -9.43 -31.91
C THR A 530 21.69 -8.12 -32.36
N LEU A 531 22.38 -7.26 -33.11
CA LEU A 531 21.78 -6.03 -33.65
C LEU A 531 20.65 -6.31 -34.64
N LYS A 532 20.82 -7.29 -35.54
CA LYS A 532 19.75 -7.71 -36.46
C LYS A 532 18.53 -8.19 -35.68
N GLU A 533 18.73 -8.97 -34.62
CA GLU A 533 17.65 -9.42 -33.75
C GLU A 533 16.96 -8.25 -33.03
N LEU A 534 17.71 -7.29 -32.49
CA LEU A 534 17.16 -6.08 -31.88
C LEU A 534 16.35 -5.25 -32.89
N SER A 535 16.83 -5.10 -34.12
CA SER A 535 16.07 -4.45 -35.21
C SER A 535 14.78 -5.20 -35.57
N ARG A 536 14.80 -6.53 -35.55
CA ARG A 536 13.61 -7.36 -35.78
C ARG A 536 12.60 -7.21 -34.65
N ILE A 537 13.04 -7.20 -33.39
CA ILE A 537 12.19 -6.93 -32.23
C ILE A 537 11.58 -5.54 -32.34
N LYS A 538 12.36 -4.50 -32.66
CA LYS A 538 11.85 -3.14 -32.84
C LYS A 538 10.80 -3.07 -33.95
N SER A 539 11.03 -3.77 -35.07
CA SER A 539 10.07 -3.85 -36.18
C SER A 539 8.76 -4.53 -35.78
N PHE A 540 8.83 -5.58 -34.95
CA PHE A 540 7.65 -6.24 -34.37
C PHE A 540 6.86 -5.27 -33.46
N ILE A 541 7.55 -4.54 -32.58
CA ILE A 541 6.94 -3.53 -31.70
C ILE A 541 6.27 -2.43 -32.53
N ASP A 542 6.93 -1.94 -33.57
CA ASP A 542 6.39 -0.87 -34.41
C ASP A 542 5.15 -1.29 -35.21
N SER A 543 5.03 -2.59 -35.55
CA SER A 543 3.86 -3.16 -36.19
C SER A 543 2.69 -3.45 -35.24
N THR A 544 2.87 -3.30 -33.93
CA THR A 544 1.81 -3.54 -32.93
C THR A 544 0.82 -2.38 -32.92
N LEU A 545 -0.48 -2.68 -33.05
CA LEU A 545 -1.55 -1.69 -33.18
C LEU A 545 -2.03 -1.08 -31.84
N SER A 546 -2.06 -1.85 -30.75
CA SER A 546 -2.47 -1.33 -29.43
C SER A 546 -1.33 -0.50 -28.83
N ASP A 547 -1.62 0.76 -28.48
CA ASP A 547 -0.65 1.67 -27.86
C ASP A 547 -0.16 1.16 -26.49
N ASN A 548 -1.05 0.55 -25.69
CA ASN A 548 -0.68 0.00 -24.38
C ASN A 548 0.26 -1.19 -24.53
N ILE A 549 -0.05 -2.12 -25.44
CA ILE A 549 0.81 -3.28 -25.74
C ILE A 549 2.15 -2.78 -26.31
N LYS A 550 2.12 -1.83 -27.24
CA LYS A 550 3.32 -1.24 -27.84
C LYS A 550 4.20 -0.58 -26.77
N LEU A 551 3.62 0.16 -25.84
CA LEU A 551 4.34 0.80 -24.73
C LEU A 551 4.95 -0.23 -23.78
N PHE A 552 4.20 -1.28 -23.43
CA PHE A 552 4.69 -2.41 -22.63
C PHE A 552 5.88 -3.11 -23.28
N LEU A 553 5.75 -3.44 -24.57
CA LEU A 553 6.81 -4.09 -25.35
C LEU A 553 8.02 -3.17 -25.54
N THR A 554 7.82 -1.88 -25.76
CA THR A 554 8.90 -0.88 -25.87
C THR A 554 9.69 -0.79 -24.57
N THR A 555 9.01 -0.86 -23.42
CA THR A 555 9.67 -0.89 -22.11
C THR A 555 10.45 -2.17 -21.90
N CYS A 556 9.92 -3.33 -22.30
CA CYS A 556 10.67 -4.59 -22.30
C CYS A 556 11.92 -4.52 -23.19
N PHE A 557 11.78 -3.93 -24.37
CA PHE A 557 12.88 -3.75 -25.33
C PHE A 557 13.98 -2.87 -24.75
N SER A 558 13.59 -1.73 -24.17
CA SER A 558 14.52 -0.79 -23.53
C SER A 558 15.41 -1.45 -22.47
N ASP A 559 14.84 -2.33 -21.64
CA ASP A 559 15.59 -3.01 -20.57
C ASP A 559 16.60 -4.04 -21.11
N ILE A 560 16.24 -4.76 -22.18
CA ILE A 560 17.13 -5.78 -22.74
C ILE A 560 18.31 -5.18 -23.51
N LEU A 561 18.24 -3.91 -23.93
CA LEU A 561 19.33 -3.25 -24.68
C LEU A 561 20.66 -3.30 -23.93
N ASN A 562 20.64 -3.10 -22.61
CA ASN A 562 21.84 -3.21 -21.78
C ASN A 562 22.22 -4.67 -21.52
N SER A 563 21.22 -5.55 -21.36
CA SER A 563 21.38 -6.99 -21.10
C SER A 563 21.91 -7.78 -22.29
N SER A 564 21.83 -7.23 -23.50
CA SER A 564 22.35 -7.82 -24.74
C SER A 564 23.79 -7.40 -25.07
N THR A 565 24.50 -6.79 -24.12
CA THR A 565 25.91 -6.33 -24.29
C THR A 565 26.89 -7.14 -23.45
N GLU A 566 28.20 -6.93 -23.66
CA GLU A 566 29.27 -7.42 -22.78
C GLU A 566 29.25 -6.80 -21.37
N ARG A 567 28.44 -5.76 -21.16
CA ARG A 567 28.20 -5.13 -19.85
C ARG A 567 26.92 -5.62 -19.19
N ARG A 568 26.32 -6.72 -19.67
CA ARG A 568 25.14 -7.34 -19.04
C ARG A 568 25.34 -7.59 -17.55
N GLY A 569 24.37 -7.17 -16.74
CA GLY A 569 24.41 -7.27 -15.28
C GLY A 569 25.45 -6.36 -14.58
N ARG A 570 26.12 -5.47 -15.32
CA ARG A 570 27.06 -4.48 -14.76
C ARG A 570 26.36 -3.15 -14.50
N ASP A 571 27.06 -2.31 -13.75
CA ASP A 571 26.61 -0.99 -13.33
C ASP A 571 26.36 -0.02 -14.51
N PHE A 572 25.38 0.88 -14.36
CA PHE A 572 25.08 1.94 -15.31
C PHE A 572 26.27 2.88 -15.56
N ALA A 573 27.24 2.96 -14.64
CA ALA A 573 28.47 3.73 -14.82
C ALA A 573 29.30 3.27 -16.02
N TYR A 574 29.35 1.97 -16.37
CA TYR A 574 30.08 1.50 -17.55
C TYR A 574 29.46 2.03 -18.85
N PHE A 575 28.13 2.07 -18.88
CA PHE A 575 27.40 2.73 -19.95
C PHE A 575 27.72 4.21 -19.91
N ALA A 576 27.60 4.88 -18.77
CA ALA A 576 27.89 6.31 -18.66
C ALA A 576 29.29 6.70 -19.17
N ASP A 577 30.32 5.93 -18.80
CA ASP A 577 31.73 6.11 -19.17
C ASP A 577 32.07 5.59 -20.59
N ASN A 578 31.06 5.27 -21.41
CA ASN A 578 31.23 4.83 -22.79
C ASN A 578 32.16 3.62 -22.95
N THR A 579 32.09 2.65 -22.03
CA THR A 579 33.01 1.51 -21.97
C THR A 579 32.33 0.22 -22.44
N PRO A 580 32.22 -0.03 -23.76
CA PRO A 580 31.45 -1.15 -24.31
C PRO A 580 32.01 -2.52 -23.94
N LEU A 581 33.34 -2.66 -23.92
CA LEU A 581 34.00 -3.96 -23.77
C LEU A 581 34.80 -4.04 -22.46
N PRO A 582 34.80 -5.20 -21.79
CA PRO A 582 35.73 -5.51 -20.71
C PRO A 582 37.20 -5.47 -21.16
N LYS A 583 38.12 -5.33 -20.21
CA LYS A 583 39.56 -5.36 -20.50
C LYS A 583 39.92 -6.73 -21.11
N GLY A 584 40.60 -6.73 -22.26
CA GLY A 584 41.01 -7.95 -22.96
C GLY A 584 39.99 -8.51 -23.95
N VAL A 585 38.80 -7.89 -24.07
CA VAL A 585 37.79 -8.27 -25.06
C VAL A 585 37.90 -7.34 -26.27
N SER A 586 38.05 -7.89 -27.47
CA SER A 586 38.25 -7.13 -28.72
C SER A 586 36.96 -6.82 -29.48
N ALA A 587 35.91 -7.63 -29.29
CA ALA A 587 34.60 -7.47 -29.92
C ALA A 587 33.48 -8.05 -29.04
N PRO A 588 32.23 -7.56 -29.16
CA PRO A 588 31.10 -8.10 -28.40
C PRO A 588 30.69 -9.49 -28.91
N GLU A 589 30.45 -10.43 -27.99
CA GLU A 589 29.95 -11.77 -28.29
C GLU A 589 28.47 -11.72 -28.68
N TYR A 590 28.05 -12.75 -29.43
CA TYR A 590 26.65 -12.94 -29.75
C TYR A 590 25.81 -13.20 -28.50
N VAL A 591 24.70 -12.47 -28.39
CA VAL A 591 23.65 -12.68 -27.40
C VAL A 591 22.30 -12.80 -28.12
N ASP A 592 21.55 -13.85 -27.80
CA ASP A 592 20.19 -14.07 -28.31
C ASP A 592 19.21 -13.05 -27.69
N ALA A 593 19.00 -11.95 -28.40
CA ALA A 593 18.15 -10.85 -27.95
C ALA A 593 16.66 -11.22 -27.98
N ILE A 594 16.24 -12.12 -28.88
CA ILE A 594 14.84 -12.57 -28.98
C ILE A 594 14.46 -13.36 -27.73
N SER A 595 15.34 -14.25 -27.27
CA SER A 595 15.16 -14.99 -26.02
C SER A 595 15.11 -14.07 -24.81
N LEU A 596 16.01 -13.08 -24.72
CA LEU A 596 15.96 -12.08 -23.65
C LEU A 596 14.64 -11.31 -23.66
N PHE A 597 14.15 -10.91 -24.84
CA PHE A 597 12.92 -10.17 -24.99
C PHE A 597 11.68 -10.94 -24.52
N VAL A 598 11.52 -12.18 -24.99
CA VAL A 598 10.39 -13.05 -24.59
C VAL A 598 10.41 -13.33 -23.09
N ASN A 599 11.59 -13.62 -22.52
CA ASN A 599 11.74 -13.80 -21.08
C ASN A 599 11.38 -12.53 -20.30
N LYS A 600 11.74 -11.35 -20.84
CA LYS A 600 11.42 -10.06 -20.24
C LYS A 600 9.91 -9.77 -20.27
N ILE A 601 9.23 -10.10 -21.37
CA ILE A 601 7.76 -10.01 -21.47
C ILE A 601 7.11 -10.83 -20.36
N HIS A 602 7.46 -12.11 -20.22
CA HIS A 602 6.88 -12.98 -19.18
C HIS A 602 7.13 -12.46 -17.77
N ARG A 603 8.36 -12.01 -17.48
CA ARG A 603 8.70 -11.42 -16.18
C ARG A 603 7.86 -10.17 -15.88
N ASN A 604 7.71 -9.27 -16.84
CA ASN A 604 6.96 -8.03 -16.64
C ASN A 604 5.45 -8.27 -16.53
N ILE A 605 4.92 -9.29 -17.22
CA ILE A 605 3.54 -9.74 -17.03
C ILE A 605 3.34 -10.21 -15.59
N GLN A 606 4.24 -11.05 -15.06
CA GLN A 606 4.15 -11.53 -13.67
C GLN A 606 4.16 -10.39 -12.65
N ILE A 607 4.99 -9.37 -12.83
CA ILE A 607 5.02 -8.17 -11.96
C ILE A 607 3.69 -7.42 -12.04
N THR A 608 3.14 -7.26 -13.25
CA THR A 608 1.85 -6.58 -13.48
C THR A 608 0.70 -7.34 -12.83
N GLU A 609 0.65 -8.66 -13.05
CA GLU A 609 -0.38 -9.53 -12.46
C GLU A 609 -0.31 -9.54 -10.93
N ARG A 610 0.88 -9.54 -10.32
CA ARG A 610 1.01 -9.41 -8.86
C ARG A 610 0.46 -8.07 -8.34
N ALA A 611 0.73 -6.97 -9.04
CA ALA A 611 0.17 -5.67 -8.68
C ALA A 611 -1.36 -5.65 -8.79
N TYR A 612 -1.92 -6.24 -9.84
CA TYR A 612 -3.37 -6.36 -10.04
C TYR A 612 -4.03 -7.24 -9.00
N ALA A 613 -3.44 -8.40 -8.72
CA ALA A 613 -3.92 -9.32 -7.70
C ALA A 613 -3.94 -8.67 -6.32
N LEU A 614 -2.89 -7.90 -5.96
CA LEU A 614 -2.87 -7.16 -4.70
C LEU A 614 -4.04 -6.18 -4.57
N LEU A 615 -4.38 -5.46 -5.64
CA LEU A 615 -5.51 -4.52 -5.62
C LEU A 615 -6.86 -5.24 -5.55
N GLU A 616 -7.02 -6.35 -6.31
CA GLU A 616 -8.22 -7.19 -6.25
C GLU A 616 -8.44 -7.77 -4.84
N GLN A 617 -7.36 -8.20 -4.18
CA GLN A 617 -7.41 -8.71 -2.81
C GLN A 617 -7.94 -7.65 -1.83
N GLN A 618 -7.53 -6.38 -2.03
CA GLN A 618 -8.01 -5.24 -1.25
C GLN A 618 -9.45 -4.81 -1.61
N GLY A 619 -10.12 -5.53 -2.52
CA GLY A 619 -11.46 -5.20 -3.01
C GLY A 619 -11.49 -3.92 -3.83
N LYS A 620 -10.38 -3.56 -4.47
CA LYS A 620 -10.25 -2.39 -5.33
C LYS A 620 -10.40 -2.79 -6.79
N GLU A 621 -11.07 -1.94 -7.57
CA GLU A 621 -11.16 -2.12 -9.01
C GLU A 621 -9.86 -1.61 -9.65
N ILE A 622 -9.16 -2.50 -10.36
CA ILE A 622 -7.79 -2.27 -10.85
C ILE A 622 -7.74 -1.02 -11.74
N LYS A 623 -8.66 -0.89 -12.71
CA LYS A 623 -8.64 0.21 -13.68
C LYS A 623 -8.82 1.55 -12.97
N SER A 624 -9.77 1.64 -12.04
CA SER A 624 -10.07 2.83 -11.24
C SER A 624 -8.89 3.25 -10.36
N GLU A 625 -8.15 2.31 -9.77
CA GLU A 625 -6.94 2.65 -9.00
C GLU A 625 -5.82 3.16 -9.90
N PHE A 626 -5.63 2.56 -11.08
CA PHE A 626 -4.61 3.01 -12.03
C PHE A 626 -4.96 4.40 -12.62
N GLU A 627 -6.24 4.72 -12.81
CA GLU A 627 -6.70 6.04 -13.25
C GLU A 627 -6.39 7.17 -12.25
N ARG A 628 -6.17 6.84 -10.98
CA ARG A 628 -5.72 7.78 -9.92
C ARG A 628 -4.24 8.14 -10.01
N ILE A 629 -3.48 7.44 -10.85
CA ILE A 629 -2.08 7.74 -11.13
C ILE A 629 -2.02 8.66 -12.34
N LYS A 630 -1.46 9.84 -12.17
CA LYS A 630 -1.14 10.77 -13.26
C LYS A 630 0.35 10.81 -13.46
N VAL A 631 0.81 10.28 -14.58
CA VAL A 631 2.23 10.25 -14.98
C VAL A 631 2.52 11.46 -15.87
N HIS A 632 3.58 12.19 -15.56
CA HIS A 632 3.98 13.42 -16.26
C HIS A 632 5.45 13.36 -16.66
N GLN A 633 5.80 14.09 -17.72
CA GLN A 633 7.19 14.40 -18.06
C GLN A 633 7.43 15.89 -17.81
N LEU A 634 7.86 16.21 -16.59
CA LEU A 634 8.00 17.59 -16.11
C LEU A 634 9.29 17.73 -15.30
N ASP A 635 9.83 18.93 -15.30
CA ASP A 635 10.99 19.28 -14.50
C ASP A 635 10.57 19.81 -13.12
N ALA A 636 11.07 19.20 -12.06
CA ALA A 636 10.83 19.62 -10.67
C ALA A 636 11.25 21.08 -10.39
N LYS A 637 12.18 21.64 -11.18
CA LYS A 637 12.63 23.05 -11.07
C LYS A 637 11.62 24.05 -11.64
N THR A 638 10.63 23.62 -12.42
CA THR A 638 9.63 24.51 -13.04
C THR A 638 8.19 24.02 -12.90
N ILE A 639 7.96 22.88 -12.25
CA ILE A 639 6.64 22.27 -12.10
C ILE A 639 5.65 23.19 -11.40
N SER A 640 4.44 23.28 -11.94
CA SER A 640 3.35 24.11 -11.40
C SER A 640 2.05 23.33 -11.24
N ALA A 641 1.08 23.93 -10.54
CA ALA A 641 -0.26 23.35 -10.37
C ALA A 641 -1.00 23.22 -11.72
N GLN A 642 -0.74 24.15 -12.65
CA GLN A 642 -1.32 24.12 -14.00
C GLN A 642 -0.81 22.91 -14.80
N ASP A 643 0.50 22.63 -14.75
CA ASP A 643 1.10 21.48 -15.46
C ASP A 643 0.52 20.16 -14.95
N LEU A 644 0.23 20.09 -13.65
CA LEU A 644 -0.36 18.92 -12.99
C LEU A 644 -1.89 18.81 -13.17
N GLY A 645 -2.55 19.87 -13.66
CA GLY A 645 -4.02 19.93 -13.77
C GLY A 645 -4.74 19.96 -12.42
N ILE A 646 -4.15 20.61 -11.42
CA ILE A 646 -4.67 20.68 -10.04
C ILE A 646 -4.78 22.14 -9.55
N LEU A 647 -5.41 22.33 -8.40
CA LEU A 647 -5.45 23.62 -7.73
C LEU A 647 -4.10 23.91 -7.05
N PRO A 648 -3.66 25.18 -6.95
CA PRO A 648 -2.53 25.55 -6.11
C PRO A 648 -2.77 25.13 -4.65
N ASN A 649 -1.69 24.83 -3.91
CA ASN A 649 -1.77 24.43 -2.49
C ASN A 649 -2.74 23.25 -2.22
N SER A 650 -2.83 22.27 -3.14
CA SER A 650 -3.75 21.15 -3.01
C SER A 650 -3.07 19.79 -2.78
N ILE A 651 -1.74 19.71 -2.85
CA ILE A 651 -1.01 18.47 -2.56
C ILE A 651 -0.89 18.29 -1.05
N ASP A 652 -1.24 17.11 -0.55
CA ASP A 652 -1.17 16.80 0.88
C ASP A 652 0.28 16.49 1.31
N ALA A 653 1.06 15.83 0.45
CA ALA A 653 2.48 15.59 0.67
C ALA A 653 3.28 15.41 -0.63
N ILE A 654 4.55 15.83 -0.62
CA ILE A 654 5.56 15.38 -1.58
C ILE A 654 6.43 14.32 -0.90
N ILE A 655 6.51 13.12 -1.48
CA ILE A 655 7.34 12.03 -0.98
C ILE A 655 8.29 11.62 -2.10
N THR A 656 9.58 11.89 -1.95
CA THR A 656 10.52 11.77 -3.07
C THR A 656 11.96 11.52 -2.65
N SER A 657 12.80 11.15 -3.61
CA SER A 657 14.23 10.95 -3.47
C SER A 657 14.97 11.73 -4.57
N PRO A 658 15.24 13.03 -4.35
CA PRO A 658 15.90 13.87 -5.36
C PRO A 658 17.29 13.33 -5.74
N PRO A 659 17.81 13.63 -6.94
CA PRO A 659 19.17 13.25 -7.33
C PRO A 659 20.23 13.72 -6.35
N TYR A 660 21.22 12.87 -6.08
CA TYR A 660 22.32 13.20 -5.17
C TYR A 660 23.49 13.85 -5.92
N LEU A 661 24.13 14.83 -5.28
CA LEU A 661 25.23 15.59 -5.87
C LEU A 661 26.35 14.67 -6.40
N CYS A 662 26.58 14.76 -7.70
CA CYS A 662 27.64 14.08 -8.45
C CYS A 662 27.66 12.55 -8.32
N MET A 663 26.50 11.90 -8.18
CA MET A 663 26.41 10.46 -7.96
C MET A 663 26.15 9.64 -9.23
N VAL A 664 25.16 10.02 -10.03
CA VAL A 664 24.69 9.27 -11.20
C VAL A 664 24.71 10.15 -12.44
N ASP A 665 24.90 9.54 -13.61
CA ASP A 665 24.60 10.15 -14.91
C ASP A 665 23.39 9.40 -15.51
N TYR A 666 22.17 9.89 -15.31
CA TYR A 666 20.92 9.19 -15.70
C TYR A 666 20.78 9.06 -17.22
N THR A 667 21.16 10.11 -17.96
CA THR A 667 21.09 10.13 -19.43
C THR A 667 22.16 9.25 -20.06
N TYR A 668 23.43 9.44 -19.70
CA TYR A 668 24.52 8.60 -20.22
C TYR A 668 24.48 7.15 -19.72
N GLY A 669 23.97 6.91 -18.50
CA GLY A 669 23.74 5.56 -17.98
C GLY A 669 22.68 4.81 -18.80
N ASN A 670 21.64 5.50 -19.26
CA ASN A 670 20.61 4.97 -20.15
C ASN A 670 20.86 5.25 -21.65
N ARG A 671 22.12 5.41 -22.06
CA ARG A 671 22.47 5.78 -23.44
C ARG A 671 21.84 4.90 -24.52
N LEU A 672 21.80 3.58 -24.31
CA LEU A 672 21.29 2.65 -25.32
C LEU A 672 19.78 2.85 -25.50
N PRO A 673 18.97 2.87 -24.41
CA PRO A 673 17.60 3.35 -24.48
C PRO A 673 17.42 4.67 -25.24
N TYR A 674 18.19 5.72 -24.91
CA TYR A 674 18.08 7.00 -25.62
C TYR A 674 18.39 6.88 -27.11
N TYR A 675 19.46 6.16 -27.47
CA TYR A 675 19.87 6.06 -28.87
C TYR A 675 18.84 5.32 -29.72
N TRP A 676 18.15 4.33 -29.13
CA TRP A 676 17.14 3.52 -29.81
C TRP A 676 15.74 4.15 -29.83
N LEU A 677 15.35 4.84 -28.76
CA LEU A 677 13.96 5.22 -28.51
C LEU A 677 13.73 6.72 -28.42
N PHE A 678 14.72 7.49 -27.95
CA PHE A 678 14.57 8.93 -27.68
C PHE A 678 15.77 9.75 -28.17
N PRO A 679 16.22 9.60 -29.43
CA PRO A 679 17.46 10.23 -29.89
C PRO A 679 17.36 11.77 -29.87
N GLU A 680 16.16 12.32 -30.10
CA GLU A 680 15.90 13.77 -30.14
C GLU A 680 15.79 14.40 -28.74
N ALA A 681 15.38 13.63 -27.72
CA ALA A 681 15.25 14.12 -26.35
C ALA A 681 16.57 14.08 -25.57
N PHE A 682 17.59 13.38 -26.09
CA PHE A 682 18.84 13.12 -25.36
C PHE A 682 19.53 14.41 -24.89
N ASP A 683 19.69 15.39 -25.79
CA ASP A 683 20.44 16.62 -25.47
C ASP A 683 19.71 17.49 -24.45
N HIS A 684 18.38 17.58 -24.55
CA HIS A 684 17.54 18.28 -23.60
C HIS A 684 17.61 17.64 -22.21
N ASP A 685 17.29 16.35 -22.10
CA ASP A 685 17.26 15.64 -20.82
C ASP A 685 18.67 15.62 -20.17
N HIS A 686 19.71 15.65 -21.00
CA HIS A 686 21.10 15.76 -20.57
C HIS A 686 21.42 17.13 -19.98
N ALA A 687 20.86 18.22 -20.51
CA ALA A 687 21.08 19.56 -20.00
C ALA A 687 20.40 19.75 -18.63
N GLU A 688 19.17 19.23 -18.49
CA GLU A 688 18.31 19.47 -17.32
C GLU A 688 18.68 18.66 -16.08
N GLU A 689 19.52 17.63 -16.22
CA GLU A 689 19.90 16.71 -15.14
C GLU A 689 20.52 17.41 -13.91
N ILE A 690 19.87 17.23 -12.76
CA ILE A 690 20.30 17.75 -11.46
C ILE A 690 21.43 16.88 -10.90
N GLY A 691 22.48 17.52 -10.38
CA GLY A 691 23.53 16.82 -9.63
C GLY A 691 24.34 15.81 -10.44
N ALA A 692 24.39 15.92 -11.77
CA ALA A 692 25.05 14.95 -12.63
C ALA A 692 26.51 14.60 -12.25
N ARG A 693 26.86 13.30 -12.25
CA ARG A 693 28.21 12.79 -11.91
C ARG A 693 29.31 13.31 -12.84
N ARG A 694 29.02 13.58 -14.11
CA ARG A 694 29.98 14.20 -15.05
C ARG A 694 30.48 15.59 -14.63
N ARG A 695 29.74 16.32 -13.78
CA ARG A 695 30.13 17.67 -13.31
C ARG A 695 31.17 17.65 -12.17
N ARG A 696 31.53 16.46 -11.65
CA ARG A 696 32.44 16.27 -10.50
C ARG A 696 33.82 16.91 -10.64
N ASN A 697 34.31 17.10 -11.87
CA ASN A 697 35.63 17.67 -12.13
C ASN A 697 35.69 19.19 -11.88
N ASN A 698 34.54 19.86 -11.69
CA ASN A 698 34.48 21.25 -11.22
C ASN A 698 33.57 21.33 -9.98
N PRO A 699 34.10 20.98 -8.78
CA PRO A 699 33.31 20.82 -7.57
C PRO A 699 32.56 22.09 -7.16
N VAL A 700 33.22 23.26 -7.21
CA VAL A 700 32.59 24.53 -6.82
C VAL A 700 31.35 24.81 -7.68
N LYS A 701 31.48 24.71 -9.01
CA LYS A 701 30.37 24.92 -9.94
C LYS A 701 29.29 23.85 -9.81
N ALA A 702 29.68 22.59 -9.60
CA ALA A 702 28.74 21.48 -9.42
C ALA A 702 27.86 21.68 -8.19
N LYS A 703 28.46 22.04 -7.05
CA LYS A 703 27.74 22.34 -5.80
C LYS A 703 26.82 23.55 -5.96
N GLN A 704 27.33 24.66 -6.51
CA GLN A 704 26.53 25.88 -6.71
C GLN A 704 25.31 25.62 -7.61
N SER A 705 25.49 24.92 -8.73
CA SER A 705 24.37 24.52 -9.60
C SER A 705 23.37 23.65 -8.84
N TYR A 706 23.85 22.64 -8.12
CA TYR A 706 22.99 21.72 -7.39
C TYR A 706 22.14 22.43 -6.33
N LEU A 707 22.73 23.28 -5.50
CA LEU A 707 22.00 24.02 -4.47
C LEU A 707 20.97 24.99 -5.09
N ARG A 708 21.30 25.65 -6.21
CA ARG A 708 20.34 26.48 -6.94
C ARG A 708 19.17 25.66 -7.46
N ASP A 709 19.43 24.50 -8.04
CA ASP A 709 18.41 23.62 -8.59
C ASP A 709 17.52 23.04 -7.46
N MET A 710 18.10 22.69 -6.31
CA MET A 710 17.35 22.28 -5.10
C MET A 710 16.50 23.40 -4.50
N ARG A 711 16.95 24.66 -4.58
CA ARG A 711 16.16 25.83 -4.19
C ARG A 711 14.95 26.03 -5.09
N ALA A 712 15.10 25.88 -6.41
CA ALA A 712 13.97 25.92 -7.34
C ALA A 712 12.96 24.82 -7.03
N PHE A 713 13.43 23.58 -6.81
CA PHE A 713 12.59 22.46 -6.37
C PHE A 713 11.82 22.77 -5.07
N ALA A 714 12.50 23.29 -4.05
CA ALA A 714 11.88 23.64 -2.77
C ALA A 714 10.78 24.71 -2.93
N ARG A 715 11.07 25.77 -3.69
CA ARG A 715 10.11 26.83 -3.98
C ARG A 715 8.84 26.32 -4.66
N ASN A 716 8.99 25.50 -5.69
CA ASN A 716 7.83 24.96 -6.40
C ASN A 716 7.05 23.96 -5.54
N SER A 717 7.77 23.14 -4.76
CA SER A 717 7.16 22.23 -3.78
C SER A 717 6.28 22.98 -2.79
N LYS A 718 6.76 24.12 -2.27
CA LYS A 718 6.04 24.98 -1.34
C LYS A 718 4.74 25.53 -1.94
N ALA A 719 4.73 25.90 -3.22
CA ALA A 719 3.53 26.41 -3.91
C ALA A 719 2.49 25.32 -4.25
N LEU A 720 2.90 24.04 -4.24
CA LEU A 720 2.05 22.90 -4.53
C LEU A 720 1.46 22.28 -3.24
N ILE A 721 2.28 22.17 -2.19
CA ILE A 721 1.89 21.57 -0.91
C ILE A 721 0.95 22.52 -0.16
N LYS A 722 -0.19 22.01 0.33
CA LYS A 722 -1.11 22.80 1.17
C LYS A 722 -0.45 23.26 2.48
N PRO A 723 -0.92 24.35 3.10
CA PRO A 723 -0.52 24.69 4.46
C PRO A 723 -0.76 23.51 5.41
N GLY A 724 0.30 23.12 6.12
CA GLY A 724 0.36 21.96 6.98
C GLY A 724 0.57 20.60 6.32
N GLY A 725 0.77 20.56 5.00
CA GLY A 725 1.22 19.38 4.28
C GLY A 725 2.72 19.10 4.47
N TYR A 726 3.20 18.00 3.91
CA TYR A 726 4.56 17.49 4.18
C TYR A 726 5.46 17.48 2.94
N LEU A 727 6.74 17.78 3.14
CA LEU A 727 7.82 17.50 2.21
C LEU A 727 8.73 16.42 2.83
N ALA A 728 8.60 15.19 2.36
CA ALA A 728 9.41 14.06 2.79
C ALA A 728 10.46 13.71 1.73
N THR A 729 11.73 13.84 2.08
CA THR A 729 12.86 13.64 1.16
C THR A 729 13.85 12.62 1.68
N VAL A 730 14.44 11.85 0.78
CA VAL A 730 15.65 11.06 1.05
C VAL A 730 16.81 11.67 0.29
N ILE A 731 17.87 12.10 1.01
CA ILE A 731 19.03 12.78 0.41
C ILE A 731 20.32 12.17 0.94
N GLY A 732 21.21 11.76 0.03
CA GLY A 732 22.53 11.23 0.34
C GLY A 732 23.63 12.25 0.11
N SER A 733 24.71 12.15 0.91
CA SER A 733 25.94 12.92 0.70
C SER A 733 27.00 12.09 -0.03
N PRO A 734 27.65 12.63 -1.08
CA PRO A 734 28.72 11.92 -1.78
C PRO A 734 29.94 11.71 -0.87
N LEU A 735 30.58 10.54 -0.94
CA LEU A 735 31.78 10.23 -0.14
C LEU A 735 33.11 10.71 -0.72
N ALA A 736 33.11 11.29 -1.93
CA ALA A 736 34.36 11.72 -2.54
C ALA A 736 35.05 12.74 -1.62
N GLN A 737 36.37 12.61 -1.42
CA GLN A 737 37.13 13.43 -0.47
C GLN A 737 36.96 14.94 -0.72
N THR A 738 36.73 15.31 -1.97
CA THR A 738 36.40 16.67 -2.42
C THR A 738 35.18 17.27 -1.72
N TRP A 739 34.29 16.44 -1.18
CA TRP A 739 33.07 16.82 -0.47
C TRP A 739 33.12 16.52 1.03
N ALA A 740 34.24 16.03 1.56
CA ALA A 740 34.34 15.58 2.95
C ALA A 740 34.05 16.70 3.98
N GLU A 741 34.35 17.94 3.62
CA GLU A 741 34.10 19.13 4.45
C GLU A 741 32.78 19.84 4.08
N SER A 742 32.06 19.37 3.06
CA SER A 742 30.79 19.97 2.64
C SER A 742 29.61 19.30 3.32
N ASN A 743 28.77 20.10 3.98
CA ASN A 743 27.57 19.60 4.66
C ASN A 743 26.34 19.72 3.74
N ILE A 744 26.39 19.05 2.59
CA ILE A 744 25.43 19.22 1.51
C ILE A 744 23.98 18.98 1.95
N VAL A 745 23.74 17.96 2.77
CA VAL A 745 22.38 17.65 3.25
C VAL A 745 21.85 18.78 4.13
N ASP A 746 22.66 19.30 5.05
CA ASP A 746 22.23 20.39 5.93
C ASP A 746 22.05 21.70 5.15
N GLU A 747 22.89 21.98 4.16
CA GLU A 747 22.72 23.14 3.26
C GLU A 747 21.42 23.04 2.44
N VAL A 748 21.03 21.85 1.99
CA VAL A 748 19.75 21.64 1.32
C VAL A 748 18.58 21.82 2.29
N TYR A 749 18.68 21.36 3.53
CA TYR A 749 17.62 21.55 4.52
C TYR A 749 17.49 23.02 4.94
N GLN A 750 18.61 23.74 5.03
CA GLN A 750 18.58 25.18 5.23
C GLN A 750 17.85 25.88 4.06
N ILE A 751 18.07 25.45 2.81
CA ILE A 751 17.30 25.94 1.66
C ILE A 751 15.80 25.66 1.81
N PHE A 752 15.42 24.47 2.31
CA PHE A 752 14.02 24.17 2.56
C PHE A 752 13.43 25.10 3.64
N GLU A 753 14.17 25.39 4.70
CA GLU A 753 13.77 26.34 5.72
C GLU A 753 13.62 27.78 5.19
N GLU A 754 14.59 28.23 4.39
CA GLU A 754 14.56 29.54 3.72
C GLU A 754 13.38 29.70 2.76
N GLU A 755 12.96 28.63 2.08
CA GLU A 755 11.77 28.62 1.19
C GLU A 755 10.46 28.33 1.95
N GLY A 756 10.49 28.27 3.29
CA GLY A 756 9.28 28.27 4.13
C GLY A 756 8.79 26.89 4.60
N PHE A 757 9.68 25.91 4.65
CA PHE A 757 9.43 24.64 5.35
C PHE A 757 10.02 24.65 6.76
N GLN A 758 9.55 23.75 7.63
CA GLN A 758 10.13 23.54 8.95
C GLN A 758 10.50 22.06 9.12
N LEU A 759 11.74 21.77 9.51
CA LEU A 759 12.16 20.39 9.79
C LEU A 759 11.38 19.84 11.00
N MET A 760 10.62 18.76 10.77
CA MET A 760 9.83 18.10 11.81
C MET A 760 10.57 16.90 12.39
N TRP A 761 11.17 16.08 11.52
CA TRP A 761 11.80 14.82 11.88
C TRP A 761 12.87 14.44 10.85
N SER A 762 13.96 13.78 11.29
CA SER A 762 14.90 13.15 10.37
C SER A 762 15.59 11.93 10.98
N HIS A 763 16.03 11.01 10.12
CA HIS A 763 16.77 9.82 10.50
C HIS A 763 17.83 9.50 9.44
N THR A 764 19.04 9.15 9.89
CA THR A 764 20.14 8.79 8.98
C THR A 764 20.29 7.28 8.95
N ARG A 765 20.21 6.69 7.75
CA ARG A 765 20.36 5.24 7.54
C ARG A 765 21.63 4.92 6.77
N GLN A 766 22.16 3.71 6.94
CA GLN A 766 23.35 3.27 6.22
C GLN A 766 22.97 2.62 4.89
N ILE A 767 23.62 3.03 3.80
CA ILE A 767 23.42 2.43 2.48
C ILE A 767 24.26 1.17 2.39
N GLN A 768 23.58 0.05 2.21
CA GLN A 768 24.23 -1.26 2.12
C GLN A 768 25.05 -1.38 0.83
N TRP A 769 26.19 -2.09 0.92
CA TRP A 769 27.15 -2.22 -0.18
C TRP A 769 26.54 -2.75 -1.48
N HIS A 770 25.56 -3.67 -1.37
CA HIS A 770 24.87 -4.27 -2.51
C HIS A 770 23.85 -3.34 -3.18
N ARG A 771 23.54 -2.19 -2.59
CA ARG A 771 22.70 -1.14 -3.19
C ARG A 771 23.52 0.06 -3.68
N ASN A 772 24.83 0.02 -3.45
CA ASN A 772 25.79 1.05 -3.82
C ASN A 772 26.30 0.78 -5.24
N HIS A 773 25.39 0.86 -6.20
CA HIS A 773 25.67 0.66 -7.61
C HIS A 773 26.15 1.99 -8.21
N GLY A 774 27.48 2.16 -8.22
CA GLY A 774 28.18 3.27 -8.86
C GLY A 774 29.67 3.28 -8.50
N LEU A 775 30.47 4.02 -9.26
CA LEU A 775 31.89 4.29 -8.93
C LEU A 775 32.02 5.22 -7.71
N ALA A 776 31.06 6.14 -7.52
CA ALA A 776 30.92 6.96 -6.33
C ALA A 776 30.07 6.18 -5.31
N LYS A 777 30.63 5.95 -4.11
CA LYS A 777 29.93 5.25 -3.04
C LYS A 777 29.23 6.25 -2.11
N LEU A 778 28.11 5.84 -1.53
CA LEU A 778 27.47 6.50 -0.39
C LEU A 778 27.65 5.64 0.87
N LYS A 779 27.90 6.24 2.03
CA LYS A 779 27.84 5.51 3.32
C LYS A 779 26.44 5.56 3.90
N ALA A 780 25.82 6.74 3.84
CA ALA A 780 24.55 7.00 4.47
C ALA A 780 23.72 7.99 3.65
N GLU A 781 22.42 7.97 3.90
CA GLU A 781 21.47 8.97 3.44
C GLU A 781 20.53 9.34 4.58
N ARG A 782 19.98 10.54 4.51
CA ARG A 782 19.06 11.05 5.51
C ARG A 782 17.65 11.09 4.94
N ILE A 783 16.74 10.47 5.66
CA ILE A 783 15.30 10.60 5.47
C ILE A 783 14.87 11.77 6.35
N ALA A 784 14.16 12.74 5.80
CA ALA A 784 13.60 13.85 6.58
C ALA A 784 12.19 14.17 6.16
N VAL A 785 11.41 14.64 7.12
CA VAL A 785 10.07 15.18 6.91
C VAL A 785 10.07 16.62 7.36
N HIS A 786 9.71 17.50 6.44
CA HIS A 786 9.48 18.91 6.69
C HIS A 786 7.99 19.22 6.58
N ILE A 787 7.53 20.23 7.32
CA ILE A 787 6.16 20.71 7.28
C ILE A 787 6.11 22.03 6.54
N ASN A 788 5.09 22.20 5.69
CA ASN A 788 4.72 23.49 5.16
C ASN A 788 3.99 24.32 6.24
N THR A 789 4.60 25.39 6.77
CA THR A 789 4.03 26.18 7.89
C THR A 789 3.17 27.38 7.49
N VAL A 790 3.17 27.77 6.21
CA VAL A 790 2.49 28.98 5.71
C VAL A 790 1.60 28.66 4.52
#